data_AF-A0A397TS79-F1
#
_entry.id   AF-A0A397TS79-F1
#
_cell.length_a   1.000
_cell.length_b   1.000
_cell.length_c   1.000
_cell.angle_alpha   90.00
_cell.angle_beta   90.00
_cell.angle_gamma   90.00
#
_symmetry.space_group_name_H-M   'P 1'
#
loop_
_entity.id
_entity.type
_entity.pdbx_description
1 polymer ?
#
loop_
_entity_poly.entity_id
_entity_poly.type
_entity_poly.pdbx_seq_one_letter_code
_entity_poly.pdbx_strand_id
1 'polypeptide(L)'
;MYEEAGEIYAEQKMFEDAARCYLKVKMWHEAGKFFEEAKKYDDAALAYKDGCFYEIASDCILRYKKEIDRRTFRHVSQHVKIHYHATAILRGTFDEAIDMYIKLIDNDDDIIETLRFLLYPCKINILEETMIRTTSPSNLREHLSKANKFTKENELQSTEWKSLIEEFWLYSAYLEKDLDKAYRGIQFFKRIEDLVTEFHAVNIWLRIHQQSSAKYWHDRLQYLQWMFELVFSFIKVTNTKKFNPIKKNFEEIFCVNETNNPQKRQIPFSNALLDSLNKMQANDKNFYDANDIHQKISQFLVSHIIELIHNADQNGRNIPDISSQICYEFTSCQNPDCRDHHVVPTPSILYQRLTLAKLQYTLMLNFDVDLLEHHRLLENEQSEEIRDLQKWWAERLVKIHIHYQSPHISCPEVTYMVLSKLPEQIHNKFIDHSYNTWSVNFNDFEVMLKYMFIFQRLQDRWGINKFNWKMANIQILSKNSNLSNLPVGFVFHIRYNKAIPVGNRLSSFFFHLYFNDLINAISNIKIFIQYAINNTKRVNLVTSDGFGDLVSLMEFATSLVFAISPGNCDFFLPRAYLVNYFEAFTAEPLLPSQQHNYDRENYLNAIKNSFDQIQQLLDMICKEQIYMSVILRLIRLLILIRLNEPTFATEVITLFKSLNHKVTSLKIKKYLEERSTEQLVNFLHNDLNETGCDSLVIVYYDCKDLSKFSNLEKNGITKLTYKSDKEFNSALQKIKPLIDQKRIDSIENKLQIWFHKIRDSPKETRKIQGWYRRVKTVRKIKVWLHLLYAAKNIQVWIRRVFKRIKSRDPILNKIYNDMIKFCKIITEEVKNKSVYKYNILLKGQTVDVVVKLIKLYRQMNYFINNCSSNTNKNNRRLELENELKFVKIN
;
A
#
# COMPACT_ATOMS: atom_id res chain seq x y z
N MET A 1 -22.61 14.07 -76.28
CA MET A 1 -24.10 14.03 -76.29
C MET A 1 -24.74 14.81 -75.14
N TYR A 2 -24.60 14.44 -73.86
CA TYR A 2 -25.23 15.23 -72.78
C TYR A 2 -24.55 16.57 -72.50
N GLU A 3 -23.22 16.63 -72.61
CA GLU A 3 -22.44 17.88 -72.47
C GLU A 3 -22.77 18.87 -73.59
N GLU A 4 -22.66 18.45 -74.85
CA GLU A 4 -23.06 19.25 -76.03
C GLU A 4 -24.54 19.69 -75.97
N ALA A 5 -25.45 18.83 -75.50
CA ALA A 5 -26.84 19.21 -75.28
C ALA A 5 -26.96 20.27 -74.17
N GLY A 6 -26.16 20.16 -73.12
CA GLY A 6 -26.07 21.17 -72.06
C GLY A 6 -25.62 22.53 -72.58
N GLU A 7 -24.61 22.56 -73.44
CA GLU A 7 -24.12 23.79 -74.10
C GLU A 7 -25.20 24.44 -74.96
N ILE A 8 -25.89 23.65 -75.80
CA ILE A 8 -26.98 24.14 -76.64
C ILE A 8 -28.12 24.71 -75.78
N TYR A 9 -28.50 24.02 -74.69
CA TYR A 9 -29.53 24.51 -73.77
C TYR A 9 -29.10 25.79 -73.04
N ALA A 10 -27.82 25.90 -72.66
CA ALA A 10 -27.27 27.10 -72.04
C ALA A 10 -27.28 28.31 -72.99
N GLU A 11 -26.88 28.11 -74.26
CA GLU A 11 -26.94 29.15 -75.30
C GLU A 11 -28.38 29.65 -75.53
N GLN A 12 -29.36 28.74 -75.46
CA GLN A 12 -30.78 29.06 -75.61
C GLN A 12 -31.43 29.61 -74.32
N LYS A 13 -30.65 29.84 -73.25
CA LYS A 13 -31.11 30.27 -71.92
C LYS A 13 -32.11 29.31 -71.26
N MET A 14 -32.08 28.04 -71.64
CA MET A 14 -32.84 26.95 -71.01
C MET A 14 -32.05 26.39 -69.83
N PHE A 15 -31.87 27.21 -68.79
CA PHE A 15 -30.90 26.96 -67.72
C PHE A 15 -31.18 25.69 -66.90
N GLU A 16 -32.45 25.35 -66.62
CA GLU A 16 -32.78 24.13 -65.86
C GLU A 16 -32.43 22.85 -66.64
N ASP A 17 -32.72 22.83 -67.94
CA ASP A 17 -32.43 21.68 -68.81
C ASP A 17 -30.93 21.55 -69.07
N ALA A 18 -30.23 22.68 -69.23
CA ALA A 18 -28.76 22.73 -69.28
C ALA A 18 -28.14 22.14 -68.00
N ALA A 19 -28.62 22.57 -66.83
CA ALA A 19 -28.12 22.10 -65.54
C ALA A 19 -28.32 20.58 -65.35
N ARG A 20 -29.48 20.03 -65.73
CA ARG A 20 -29.73 18.58 -65.70
C ARG A 20 -28.82 17.79 -66.64
N CYS A 21 -28.50 18.34 -67.82
CA CYS A 21 -27.53 17.75 -68.74
C CYS A 21 -26.13 17.72 -68.12
N TYR A 22 -25.68 18.84 -67.53
CA TYR A 22 -24.38 18.93 -66.84
C TYR A 22 -24.30 18.00 -65.62
N LEU A 23 -25.39 17.85 -64.86
CA LEU A 23 -25.46 16.93 -63.72
C LEU A 23 -25.24 15.48 -64.16
N LYS A 24 -25.83 15.06 -65.29
CA LYS A 24 -25.67 13.70 -65.84
C LYS A 24 -24.23 13.36 -66.22
N VAL A 25 -23.44 14.36 -66.63
CA VAL A 25 -22.02 14.20 -66.96
C VAL A 25 -21.09 14.57 -65.80
N LYS A 26 -21.64 14.82 -64.59
CA LYS A 26 -20.89 15.17 -63.37
C LYS A 26 -20.11 16.50 -63.46
N MET A 27 -20.57 17.42 -64.30
CA MET A 27 -20.09 18.80 -64.34
C MET A 27 -20.83 19.61 -63.26
N TRP A 28 -20.48 19.33 -62.00
CA TRP A 28 -21.24 19.79 -60.83
C TRP A 28 -21.24 21.30 -60.64
N HIS A 29 -20.13 21.97 -60.96
CA HIS A 29 -20.01 23.41 -60.83
C HIS A 29 -20.92 24.13 -61.83
N GLU A 30 -20.91 23.69 -63.09
CA GLU A 30 -21.75 24.19 -64.18
C GLU A 30 -23.22 23.88 -63.90
N ALA A 31 -23.53 22.66 -63.48
CA ALA A 31 -24.88 22.28 -63.07
C ALA A 31 -25.40 23.17 -61.95
N GLY A 32 -24.62 23.39 -60.89
CA GLY A 32 -24.98 24.28 -59.78
C GLY A 32 -25.25 25.71 -60.24
N LYS A 33 -24.36 26.26 -61.09
CA LYS A 33 -24.49 27.63 -61.61
C LYS A 33 -25.77 27.80 -62.43
N PHE A 34 -26.07 26.87 -63.32
CA PHE A 34 -27.26 26.95 -64.15
C PHE A 34 -28.55 26.64 -63.38
N PHE A 35 -28.49 25.83 -62.32
CA PHE A 35 -29.60 25.72 -61.36
C PHE A 35 -29.85 27.03 -60.59
N GLU A 36 -28.81 27.78 -60.20
CA GLU A 36 -28.97 29.12 -59.61
C GLU A 36 -29.61 30.11 -60.59
N GLU A 37 -29.16 30.13 -61.85
CA GLU A 37 -29.74 30.97 -62.91
C GLU A 37 -31.21 30.60 -63.19
N ALA A 38 -31.55 29.31 -63.07
CA ALA A 38 -32.92 28.80 -63.15
C ALA A 38 -33.76 29.02 -61.87
N LYS A 39 -33.19 29.61 -60.81
CA LYS A 39 -33.81 29.78 -59.48
C LYS A 39 -34.22 28.46 -58.81
N LYS A 40 -33.51 27.37 -59.12
CA LYS A 40 -33.65 26.05 -58.49
C LYS A 40 -32.60 25.88 -57.40
N TYR A 41 -32.74 26.64 -56.32
CA TYR A 41 -31.70 26.77 -55.29
C TYR A 41 -31.42 25.48 -54.51
N ASP A 42 -32.42 24.64 -54.29
CA ASP A 42 -32.23 23.30 -53.70
C ASP A 42 -31.28 22.44 -54.56
N ASP A 43 -31.59 22.35 -55.85
CA ASP A 43 -30.82 21.57 -56.83
C ASP A 43 -29.41 22.16 -57.01
N ALA A 44 -29.27 23.48 -56.97
CA ALA A 44 -27.98 24.17 -57.03
C ALA A 44 -27.09 23.82 -55.82
N ALA A 45 -27.63 23.94 -54.60
CA ALA A 45 -26.92 23.62 -53.37
C ALA A 45 -26.49 22.15 -53.32
N LEU A 46 -27.35 21.23 -53.77
CA LEU A 46 -27.04 19.81 -53.87
C LEU A 46 -25.94 19.54 -54.91
N ALA A 47 -26.01 20.18 -56.09
CA ALA A 47 -24.99 20.04 -57.13
C ALA A 47 -23.61 20.50 -56.64
N TYR A 48 -23.52 21.67 -56.01
CA TYR A 48 -22.24 22.14 -55.45
C TYR A 48 -21.72 21.21 -54.34
N LYS A 49 -22.59 20.71 -53.47
CA LYS A 49 -22.22 19.75 -52.42
C LYS A 49 -21.71 18.43 -53.00
N ASP A 50 -22.39 17.86 -54.00
CA ASP A 50 -22.00 16.61 -54.66
C ASP A 50 -20.69 16.77 -55.46
N GLY A 51 -20.42 17.98 -55.96
CA GLY A 51 -19.12 18.36 -56.54
C GLY A 51 -18.01 18.65 -55.54
N CYS A 52 -18.26 18.53 -54.22
CA CYS A 52 -17.35 18.91 -53.14
C CYS A 52 -16.94 20.40 -53.16
N PHE A 53 -17.71 21.28 -53.80
CA PHE A 53 -17.51 22.73 -53.79
C PHE A 53 -18.10 23.34 -52.52
N TYR A 54 -17.61 22.94 -51.35
CA TYR A 54 -18.24 23.24 -50.05
C TYR A 54 -18.30 24.74 -49.71
N GLU A 55 -17.31 25.53 -50.15
CA GLU A 55 -17.34 27.00 -50.00
C GLU A 55 -18.51 27.59 -50.79
N ILE A 56 -18.63 27.25 -52.07
CA ILE A 56 -19.72 27.71 -52.95
C ILE A 56 -21.08 27.20 -52.46
N ALA A 57 -21.14 25.93 -52.02
CA ALA A 57 -22.35 25.35 -51.44
C ALA A 57 -22.78 26.11 -50.18
N SER A 58 -21.84 26.49 -49.30
CA SER A 58 -22.13 27.24 -48.08
C SER A 58 -22.64 28.66 -48.38
N ASP A 59 -22.03 29.34 -49.34
CA ASP A 59 -22.48 30.66 -49.79
C ASP A 59 -23.88 30.59 -50.41
N CYS A 60 -24.15 29.57 -51.22
CA CYS A 60 -25.45 29.32 -51.84
C CYS A 60 -26.54 29.15 -50.78
N ILE A 61 -26.35 28.24 -49.81
CA ILE A 61 -27.36 27.96 -48.79
C ILE A 61 -27.57 29.12 -47.81
N LEU A 62 -26.55 29.94 -47.56
CA LEU A 62 -26.66 31.12 -46.72
C LEU A 62 -27.35 32.27 -47.45
N ARG A 63 -27.01 32.49 -48.73
CA ARG A 63 -27.61 33.55 -49.57
C ARG A 63 -29.09 33.30 -49.84
N TYR A 64 -29.45 32.05 -50.14
CA TYR A 64 -30.81 31.66 -50.52
C TYR A 64 -31.55 30.90 -49.39
N LYS A 65 -31.16 31.11 -48.12
CA LYS A 65 -31.70 30.39 -46.95
C LYS A 65 -33.24 30.36 -46.86
N LYS A 66 -33.91 31.42 -47.31
CA LYS A 66 -35.38 31.53 -47.28
C LYS A 66 -36.08 30.78 -48.42
N GLU A 67 -35.33 30.42 -49.47
CA GLU A 67 -35.85 29.87 -50.73
C GLU A 67 -35.48 28.39 -50.91
N ILE A 68 -34.60 27.86 -50.05
CA ILE A 68 -34.17 26.46 -50.00
C ILE A 68 -35.02 25.70 -48.98
N ASP A 69 -35.39 24.46 -49.29
CA ASP A 69 -36.11 23.60 -48.35
C ASP A 69 -35.26 23.31 -47.10
N ARG A 70 -35.90 23.28 -45.93
CA ARG A 70 -35.22 23.07 -44.66
C ARG A 70 -34.43 21.76 -44.62
N ARG A 71 -34.91 20.69 -45.30
CA ARG A 71 -34.19 19.41 -45.36
C ARG A 71 -32.92 19.55 -46.20
N THR A 72 -33.00 20.24 -47.34
CA THR A 72 -31.84 20.52 -48.19
C THR A 72 -30.82 21.36 -47.44
N PHE A 73 -31.26 22.45 -46.79
CA PHE A 73 -30.39 23.30 -45.98
C PHE A 73 -29.64 22.49 -44.92
N ARG A 74 -30.36 21.65 -44.14
CA ARG A 74 -29.74 20.79 -43.11
C ARG A 74 -28.76 19.79 -43.70
N HIS A 75 -29.13 19.13 -44.78
CA HIS A 75 -28.29 18.13 -45.42
C HIS A 75 -26.98 18.74 -45.95
N VAL A 76 -27.07 19.84 -46.69
CA VAL A 76 -25.89 20.54 -47.21
C VAL A 76 -25.06 21.13 -46.07
N SER A 77 -25.70 21.75 -45.06
CA SER A 77 -25.01 22.29 -43.87
C SER A 77 -24.21 21.23 -43.14
N GLN A 78 -24.77 20.03 -42.96
CA GLN A 78 -24.07 18.91 -42.32
C GLN A 78 -22.81 18.52 -43.08
N HIS A 79 -22.88 18.43 -44.41
CA HIS A 79 -21.71 18.12 -45.24
C HIS A 79 -20.65 19.23 -45.22
N VAL A 80 -21.07 20.49 -45.26
CA VAL A 80 -20.18 21.66 -45.10
C VAL A 80 -19.50 21.63 -43.73
N LYS A 81 -20.24 21.42 -42.65
CA LYS A 81 -19.72 21.28 -41.28
C LYS A 81 -18.69 20.15 -41.18
N ILE A 82 -18.95 18.98 -41.76
CA ILE A 82 -18.00 17.85 -41.81
C ILE A 82 -16.72 18.25 -42.55
N HIS A 83 -16.83 18.94 -43.69
CA HIS A 83 -15.68 19.42 -44.44
C HIS A 83 -14.83 20.40 -43.63
N TYR A 84 -15.44 21.46 -43.09
CA TYR A 84 -14.74 22.47 -42.29
C TYR A 84 -14.12 21.87 -41.01
N HIS A 85 -14.80 20.92 -40.37
CA HIS A 85 -14.26 20.18 -39.23
C HIS A 85 -13.02 19.37 -39.60
N ALA A 86 -13.06 18.60 -40.68
CA ALA A 86 -11.92 17.83 -41.16
C ALA A 86 -10.74 18.74 -41.56
N THR A 87 -11.03 19.86 -42.24
CA THR A 87 -10.02 20.85 -42.64
C THR A 87 -9.39 21.52 -41.42
N ALA A 88 -10.19 21.90 -40.40
CA ALA A 88 -9.69 22.46 -39.16
C ALA A 88 -8.76 21.50 -38.40
N ILE A 89 -9.14 20.22 -38.30
CA ILE A 89 -8.29 19.19 -37.67
C ILE A 89 -6.98 19.02 -38.44
N LEU A 90 -6.99 19.09 -39.78
CA LEU A 90 -5.80 18.87 -40.60
C LEU A 90 -4.87 20.09 -40.67
N ARG A 91 -5.44 21.30 -40.72
CA ARG A 91 -4.72 22.54 -41.05
C ARG A 91 -4.68 23.58 -39.93
N GLY A 92 -5.40 23.36 -38.83
CA GLY A 92 -5.49 24.30 -37.72
C GLY A 92 -6.42 25.49 -37.96
N THR A 93 -7.25 25.47 -39.02
CA THR A 93 -8.20 26.54 -39.36
C THR A 93 -9.46 26.51 -38.49
N PHE A 94 -9.29 26.40 -37.17
CA PHE A 94 -10.39 26.26 -36.21
C PHE A 94 -11.32 27.48 -36.21
N ASP A 95 -10.78 28.70 -36.30
CA ASP A 95 -11.58 29.92 -36.30
C ASP A 95 -12.53 30.01 -37.50
N GLU A 96 -12.03 29.74 -38.71
CA GLU A 96 -12.84 29.72 -39.94
C GLU A 96 -13.96 28.68 -39.85
N ALA A 97 -13.64 27.49 -39.34
CA ALA A 97 -14.62 26.43 -39.15
C ALA A 97 -15.66 26.81 -38.08
N ILE A 98 -15.26 27.40 -36.96
CA ILE A 98 -16.17 27.87 -35.91
C ILE A 98 -17.13 28.93 -36.46
N ASP A 99 -16.63 29.92 -37.19
CA ASP A 99 -17.46 30.96 -37.81
C ASP A 99 -18.48 30.35 -38.79
N MET A 100 -18.07 29.31 -39.53
CA MET A 100 -18.98 28.58 -40.41
C MET A 100 -20.05 27.81 -39.63
N TYR A 101 -19.69 27.14 -38.53
CA TYR A 101 -20.64 26.43 -37.67
C TYR A 101 -21.71 27.39 -37.12
N ILE A 102 -21.29 28.56 -36.63
CA ILE A 102 -22.21 29.59 -36.10
C ILE A 102 -23.19 30.07 -37.18
N LYS A 103 -22.72 30.30 -38.42
CA LYS A 103 -23.58 30.74 -39.54
C LYS A 103 -24.62 29.67 -39.94
N LEU A 104 -24.28 28.40 -39.76
CA LEU A 104 -25.09 27.25 -40.20
C LEU A 104 -26.04 26.69 -39.13
N ILE A 105 -26.25 27.40 -38.02
CA ILE A 105 -27.22 26.99 -36.99
C ILE A 105 -28.66 27.05 -37.52
N ASP A 106 -29.40 25.94 -37.40
CA ASP A 106 -30.84 25.84 -37.70
C ASP A 106 -31.68 25.30 -36.52
N ASN A 107 -31.06 24.59 -35.57
CA ASN A 107 -31.75 23.96 -34.44
C ASN A 107 -30.87 23.85 -33.18
N ASP A 108 -31.46 23.37 -32.09
CA ASP A 108 -30.78 23.22 -30.80
C ASP A 108 -29.61 22.20 -30.85
N ASP A 109 -29.69 21.16 -31.68
CA ASP A 109 -28.59 20.20 -31.85
C ASP A 109 -27.37 20.88 -32.50
N ASP A 110 -27.60 21.79 -33.45
CA ASP A 110 -26.53 22.58 -34.06
C ASP A 110 -25.88 23.53 -33.03
N ILE A 111 -26.65 24.07 -32.08
CA ILE A 111 -26.13 24.91 -30.99
C ILE A 111 -25.20 24.09 -30.09
N ILE A 112 -25.61 22.87 -29.71
CA ILE A 112 -24.82 21.94 -28.90
C ILE A 112 -23.55 21.53 -29.64
N GLU A 113 -23.67 21.16 -30.92
CA GLU A 113 -22.54 20.78 -31.78
C GLU A 113 -21.52 21.91 -31.92
N THR A 114 -22.01 23.14 -32.12
CA THR A 114 -21.18 24.35 -32.24
C THR A 114 -20.42 24.63 -30.94
N LEU A 115 -21.07 24.55 -29.78
CA LEU A 115 -20.38 24.71 -28.50
C LEU A 115 -19.33 23.61 -28.27
N ARG A 116 -19.65 22.35 -28.61
CA ARG A 116 -18.70 21.25 -28.51
C ARG A 116 -17.46 21.51 -29.37
N PHE A 117 -17.65 22.02 -30.58
CA PHE A 117 -16.55 22.35 -31.49
C PHE A 117 -15.76 23.60 -31.05
N LEU A 118 -16.42 24.61 -30.46
CA LEU A 118 -15.77 25.76 -29.83
C LEU A 118 -14.85 25.36 -28.66
N LEU A 119 -15.26 24.37 -27.86
CA LEU A 119 -14.47 23.88 -26.73
C LEU A 119 -13.34 22.93 -27.17
N TYR A 120 -13.45 22.30 -28.35
CA TYR A 120 -12.44 21.38 -28.88
C TYR A 120 -11.00 21.95 -28.89
N PRO A 121 -10.72 23.14 -29.47
CA PRO A 121 -9.38 23.73 -29.41
C PRO A 121 -8.99 24.13 -27.98
N CYS A 122 -9.96 24.44 -27.10
CA CYS A 122 -9.67 24.68 -25.68
C CYS A 122 -9.13 23.41 -25.00
N LYS A 123 -9.65 22.21 -25.35
CA LYS A 123 -9.15 20.92 -24.83
C LYS A 123 -7.68 20.71 -25.17
N ILE A 124 -7.31 20.96 -26.42
CA ILE A 124 -5.95 20.82 -26.92
C ILE A 124 -5.01 21.76 -26.17
N ASN A 125 -5.38 23.04 -26.05
CA ASN A 125 -4.59 24.03 -25.32
C ASN A 125 -4.45 23.70 -23.82
N ILE A 126 -5.52 23.22 -23.17
CA ILE A 126 -5.49 22.81 -21.76
C ILE A 126 -4.56 21.61 -21.55
N LEU A 127 -4.58 20.63 -22.46
CA LEU A 127 -3.66 19.49 -22.42
C LEU A 127 -2.20 19.98 -22.46
N GLU A 128 -1.87 20.89 -23.38
CA GLU A 128 -0.54 21.48 -23.51
C GLU A 128 -0.10 22.25 -22.26
N GLU A 129 -0.95 23.15 -21.77
CA GLU A 129 -0.60 24.01 -20.65
C GLU A 129 -0.50 23.25 -19.31
N THR A 130 -1.32 22.22 -19.12
CA THR A 130 -1.33 21.46 -17.86
C THR A 130 -0.26 20.38 -17.79
N MET A 131 0.19 19.84 -18.93
CA MET A 131 1.13 18.70 -18.97
C MET A 131 2.50 18.98 -19.60
N ILE A 132 2.63 19.95 -20.52
CA ILE A 132 3.80 20.04 -21.42
C ILE A 132 4.63 21.31 -21.21
N ARG A 133 4.15 22.25 -20.37
CA ARG A 133 4.85 23.49 -19.99
C ARG A 133 5.35 24.29 -21.21
N THR A 134 4.53 24.43 -22.24
CA THR A 134 4.85 25.35 -23.33
C THR A 134 4.94 26.79 -22.79
N THR A 135 6.05 27.49 -23.07
CA THR A 135 6.30 28.89 -22.71
C THR A 135 5.59 29.89 -23.64
N SER A 136 4.98 29.40 -24.71
CA SER A 136 4.12 30.18 -25.60
C SER A 136 2.75 30.35 -24.94
N PRO A 137 2.19 31.57 -24.81
CA PRO A 137 0.81 31.73 -24.37
C PRO A 137 -0.10 30.96 -25.33
N SER A 138 -0.89 30.02 -24.82
CA SER A 138 -1.84 29.33 -25.68
C SER A 138 -2.94 30.29 -26.12
N ASN A 139 -3.56 29.98 -27.26
CA ASN A 139 -4.76 30.67 -27.72
C ASN A 139 -5.97 30.32 -26.84
N LEU A 140 -5.83 29.64 -25.69
CA LEU A 140 -6.94 29.25 -24.82
C LEU A 140 -7.81 30.45 -24.46
N ARG A 141 -7.22 31.58 -24.06
CA ARG A 141 -7.98 32.78 -23.69
C ARG A 141 -8.84 33.29 -24.84
N GLU A 142 -8.30 33.26 -26.05
CA GLU A 142 -9.02 33.69 -27.25
C GLU A 142 -10.19 32.76 -27.57
N HIS A 143 -9.94 31.45 -27.69
CA HIS A 143 -10.99 30.47 -27.95
C HIS A 143 -12.08 30.48 -26.87
N LEU A 144 -11.67 30.57 -25.61
CA LEU A 144 -12.61 30.61 -24.48
C LEU A 144 -13.45 31.90 -24.48
N SER A 145 -12.90 33.02 -24.95
CA SER A 145 -13.66 34.28 -25.07
C SER A 145 -14.78 34.17 -26.11
N LYS A 146 -14.53 33.48 -27.24
CA LYS A 146 -15.56 33.17 -28.25
C LYS A 146 -16.64 32.26 -27.68
N ALA A 147 -16.25 31.20 -26.95
CA ALA A 147 -17.19 30.32 -26.26
C ALA A 147 -18.03 31.07 -25.20
N ASN A 148 -17.44 32.00 -24.46
CA ASN A 148 -18.15 32.83 -23.47
C ASN A 148 -19.20 33.74 -24.14
N LYS A 149 -18.88 34.32 -25.30
CA LYS A 149 -19.86 35.10 -26.07
C LYS A 149 -21.01 34.21 -26.53
N PHE A 150 -20.71 33.05 -27.11
CA PHE A 150 -21.70 32.11 -27.61
C PHE A 150 -22.64 31.58 -26.52
N THR A 151 -22.12 31.24 -25.35
CA THR A 151 -22.89 30.72 -24.21
C THR A 151 -23.76 31.77 -23.51
N LYS A 152 -23.47 33.07 -23.68
CA LYS A 152 -24.37 34.15 -23.22
C LYS A 152 -25.55 34.40 -24.16
N GLU A 153 -25.36 34.10 -25.44
CA GLU A 153 -26.38 34.31 -26.48
C GLU A 153 -27.36 33.13 -26.58
N ASN A 154 -27.01 31.97 -26.01
CA ASN A 154 -27.79 30.73 -26.11
C ASN A 154 -27.93 30.07 -24.73
N GLU A 155 -29.11 29.54 -24.41
CA GLU A 155 -29.33 28.76 -23.19
C GLU A 155 -30.29 27.61 -23.45
N LEU A 156 -29.85 26.37 -23.17
CA LEU A 156 -30.64 25.16 -23.40
C LEU A 156 -30.78 24.35 -22.10
N GLN A 157 -31.89 23.61 -21.96
CA GLN A 157 -32.15 22.80 -20.77
C GLN A 157 -31.57 21.37 -20.85
N SER A 158 -30.96 20.99 -21.97
CA SER A 158 -30.49 19.61 -22.20
C SER A 158 -29.36 19.23 -21.24
N THR A 159 -29.25 17.92 -20.95
CA THR A 159 -28.18 17.38 -20.09
C THR A 159 -26.81 17.58 -20.72
N GLU A 160 -26.73 17.48 -22.05
CA GLU A 160 -25.51 17.67 -22.81
C GLU A 160 -25.03 19.12 -22.79
N TRP A 161 -25.96 20.08 -22.92
CA TRP A 161 -25.65 21.51 -22.75
C TRP A 161 -25.05 21.78 -21.38
N LYS A 162 -25.65 21.25 -20.30
CA LYS A 162 -25.11 21.39 -18.94
C LYS A 162 -23.70 20.83 -18.81
N SER A 163 -23.41 19.68 -19.43
CA SER A 163 -22.07 19.09 -19.42
C SER A 163 -21.04 19.99 -20.11
N LEU A 164 -21.38 20.55 -21.28
CA LEU A 164 -20.51 21.46 -22.03
C LEU A 164 -20.30 22.78 -21.30
N ILE A 165 -21.32 23.30 -20.62
CA ILE A 165 -21.20 24.51 -19.80
C ILE A 165 -20.28 24.27 -18.60
N GLU A 166 -20.39 23.13 -17.90
CA GLU A 166 -19.46 22.77 -16.82
C GLU A 166 -18.02 22.61 -17.34
N GLU A 167 -17.84 22.08 -18.56
CA GLU A 167 -16.53 21.97 -19.20
C GLU A 167 -15.94 23.36 -19.54
N PHE A 168 -16.77 24.27 -20.07
CA PHE A 168 -16.41 25.67 -20.27
C PHE A 168 -15.98 26.34 -18.95
N TRP A 169 -16.75 26.16 -17.88
CA TRP A 169 -16.43 26.72 -16.57
C TRP A 169 -15.15 26.14 -15.98
N LEU A 170 -14.85 24.87 -16.24
CA LEU A 170 -13.61 24.23 -15.85
C LEU A 170 -12.40 24.88 -16.52
N TYR A 171 -12.47 25.15 -17.83
CA TYR A 171 -11.38 25.82 -18.55
C TYR A 171 -11.22 27.29 -18.14
N SER A 172 -12.32 27.98 -17.82
CA SER A 172 -12.29 29.30 -17.20
C SER A 172 -11.64 29.27 -15.80
N ALA A 173 -11.89 28.23 -15.00
CA ALA A 173 -11.28 28.06 -13.67
C ALA A 173 -9.76 28.01 -13.74
N TYR A 174 -9.21 27.35 -14.76
CA TYR A 174 -7.77 27.30 -14.99
C TYR A 174 -7.17 28.69 -15.24
N LEU A 175 -7.79 29.50 -16.12
CA LEU A 175 -7.33 30.87 -16.42
C LEU A 175 -7.46 31.82 -15.21
N GLU A 176 -8.51 31.64 -14.42
CA GLU A 176 -8.79 32.41 -13.20
C GLU A 176 -7.94 31.95 -12.00
N LYS A 177 -7.28 30.79 -12.11
CA LYS A 177 -6.63 30.07 -11.00
C LYS A 177 -7.60 29.78 -9.84
N ASP A 178 -8.87 29.52 -10.16
CA ASP A 178 -9.92 29.22 -9.19
C ASP A 178 -9.97 27.72 -8.87
N LEU A 179 -9.40 27.37 -7.72
CA LEU A 179 -9.27 26.00 -7.25
C LEU A 179 -10.62 25.38 -6.86
N ASP A 180 -11.53 26.16 -6.28
CA ASP A 180 -12.84 25.67 -5.82
C ASP A 180 -13.75 25.37 -7.02
N LYS A 181 -13.65 26.16 -8.09
CA LYS A 181 -14.34 25.91 -9.36
C LYS A 181 -13.80 24.67 -10.06
N ALA A 182 -12.48 24.48 -10.09
CA ALA A 182 -11.88 23.23 -10.59
C ALA A 182 -12.34 22.01 -9.77
N TYR A 183 -12.38 22.12 -8.43
CA TYR A 183 -12.85 21.06 -7.55
C TYR A 183 -14.32 20.69 -7.79
N ARG A 184 -15.19 21.69 -7.99
CA ARG A 184 -16.61 21.47 -8.38
C ARG A 184 -16.71 20.73 -9.72
N GLY A 185 -15.88 21.12 -10.70
CA GLY A 185 -15.78 20.41 -11.98
C GLY A 185 -15.44 18.93 -11.80
N ILE A 186 -14.41 18.60 -11.01
CA ILE A 186 -14.05 17.21 -10.70
C ILE A 186 -15.25 16.44 -10.12
N GLN A 187 -15.94 17.01 -9.13
CA GLN A 187 -17.09 16.36 -8.51
C GLN A 187 -18.25 16.14 -9.50
N PHE A 188 -18.50 17.10 -10.39
CA PHE A 188 -19.53 17.02 -11.41
C PHE A 188 -19.25 15.88 -12.41
N PHE A 189 -18.08 15.88 -13.04
CA PHE A 189 -17.71 14.90 -14.07
C PHE A 189 -17.60 13.48 -13.51
N LYS A 190 -17.11 13.35 -12.28
CA LYS A 190 -17.13 12.07 -11.56
C LYS A 190 -18.55 11.53 -11.34
N ARG A 191 -19.52 12.41 -11.05
CA ARG A 191 -20.92 11.99 -10.82
C ARG A 191 -21.62 11.53 -12.09
N ILE A 192 -21.28 12.10 -13.24
CA ILE A 192 -21.84 11.71 -14.54
C ILE A 192 -21.01 10.63 -15.26
N GLU A 193 -19.96 10.12 -14.61
CA GLU A 193 -19.06 9.08 -15.12
C GLU A 193 -18.29 9.47 -16.40
N ASP A 194 -18.03 10.77 -16.60
CA ASP A 194 -17.19 11.29 -17.69
C ASP A 194 -15.72 11.31 -17.26
N LEU A 195 -15.04 10.19 -17.50
CA LEU A 195 -13.63 10.01 -17.15
C LEU A 195 -12.70 10.98 -17.90
N VAL A 196 -13.01 11.33 -19.15
CA VAL A 196 -12.15 12.16 -20.00
C VAL A 196 -12.07 13.56 -19.42
N THR A 197 -13.23 14.15 -19.14
CA THR A 197 -13.27 15.51 -18.59
C THR A 197 -12.88 15.54 -17.10
N GLU A 198 -13.18 14.49 -16.32
CA GLU A 198 -12.65 14.32 -14.95
C GLU A 198 -11.11 14.35 -14.95
N PHE A 199 -10.46 13.70 -15.91
CA PHE A 199 -9.01 13.67 -16.04
C PHE A 199 -8.42 15.06 -16.32
N HIS A 200 -9.02 15.84 -17.22
CA HIS A 200 -8.61 17.23 -17.43
C HIS A 200 -8.85 18.08 -16.17
N ALA A 201 -9.97 17.89 -15.48
CA ALA A 201 -10.30 18.64 -14.28
C ALA A 201 -9.28 18.41 -13.15
N VAL A 202 -8.88 17.15 -12.95
CA VAL A 202 -7.84 16.78 -11.98
C VAL A 202 -6.49 17.40 -12.36
N ASN A 203 -6.10 17.38 -13.64
CA ASN A 203 -4.86 18.01 -14.08
C ASN A 203 -4.85 19.53 -13.87
N ILE A 204 -5.96 20.22 -14.20
CA ILE A 204 -6.14 21.64 -13.93
C ILE A 204 -5.98 21.92 -12.44
N TRP A 205 -6.68 21.16 -11.59
CA TRP A 205 -6.64 21.34 -10.14
C TRP A 205 -5.23 21.14 -9.58
N LEU A 206 -4.51 20.12 -10.05
CA LEU A 206 -3.12 19.84 -9.63
C LEU A 206 -2.14 20.92 -10.08
N ARG A 207 -2.47 21.69 -11.13
CA ARG A 207 -1.64 22.77 -11.67
C ARG A 207 -1.81 24.10 -10.92
N ILE A 208 -3.00 24.36 -10.37
CA ILE A 208 -3.27 25.59 -9.60
C ILE A 208 -2.54 25.50 -8.25
N HIS A 209 -1.64 26.46 -7.99
CA HIS A 209 -0.84 26.48 -6.76
C HIS A 209 -1.54 27.29 -5.66
N GLN A 210 -1.59 26.77 -4.42
CA GLN A 210 -2.17 27.43 -3.26
C GLN A 210 -1.27 27.28 -2.02
N GLN A 211 -1.40 28.18 -1.04
CA GLN A 211 -0.78 28.01 0.27
C GLN A 211 -1.22 26.69 0.91
N SER A 212 -0.24 25.91 1.35
CA SER A 212 -0.37 24.52 1.77
C SER A 212 -1.14 24.39 3.10
N SER A 213 -2.42 24.01 3.02
CA SER A 213 -3.17 23.48 4.17
C SER A 213 -3.10 21.95 4.20
N ALA A 214 -3.25 21.34 5.38
CA ALA A 214 -3.26 19.87 5.51
C ALA A 214 -4.40 19.21 4.71
N LYS A 215 -5.55 19.88 4.58
CA LYS A 215 -6.69 19.42 3.77
C LYS A 215 -6.36 19.47 2.28
N TYR A 216 -5.83 20.59 1.79
CA TYR A 216 -5.38 20.71 0.41
C TYR A 216 -4.35 19.64 0.06
N TRP A 217 -3.39 19.39 0.95
CA TRP A 217 -2.38 18.36 0.75
C TRP A 217 -2.99 16.95 0.66
N HIS A 218 -3.94 16.64 1.54
CA HIS A 218 -4.67 15.38 1.51
C HIS A 218 -5.37 15.17 0.16
N ASP A 219 -6.13 16.16 -0.29
CA ASP A 219 -6.88 16.10 -1.55
C ASP A 219 -5.92 15.96 -2.75
N ARG A 220 -4.80 16.69 -2.73
CA ARG A 220 -3.75 16.59 -3.75
C ARG A 220 -3.20 15.17 -3.88
N LEU A 221 -2.85 14.52 -2.77
CA LEU A 221 -2.32 13.15 -2.79
C LEU A 221 -3.34 12.14 -3.30
N GLN A 222 -4.63 12.32 -2.98
CA GLN A 222 -5.69 11.47 -3.51
C GLN A 222 -5.83 11.59 -5.03
N TYR A 223 -5.80 12.82 -5.55
CA TYR A 223 -5.89 13.07 -6.99
C TYR A 223 -4.68 12.53 -7.74
N LEU A 224 -3.48 12.66 -7.18
CA LEU A 224 -2.28 12.05 -7.74
C LEU A 224 -2.38 10.52 -7.75
N GLN A 225 -2.86 9.91 -6.66
CA GLN A 225 -3.04 8.46 -6.60
C GLN A 225 -4.03 7.99 -7.67
N TRP A 226 -5.19 8.65 -7.80
CA TRP A 226 -6.19 8.35 -8.82
C TRP A 226 -5.62 8.45 -10.23
N MET A 227 -4.85 9.50 -10.52
CA MET A 227 -4.20 9.70 -11.81
C MET A 227 -3.21 8.56 -12.11
N PHE A 228 -2.39 8.17 -11.13
CA PHE A 228 -1.41 7.10 -11.32
C PHE A 228 -2.09 5.77 -11.59
N GLU A 229 -3.16 5.45 -10.87
CA GLU A 229 -3.93 4.22 -11.08
C GLU A 229 -4.48 4.14 -12.52
N LEU A 230 -4.97 5.24 -13.07
CA LEU A 230 -5.45 5.30 -14.46
C LEU A 230 -4.31 5.16 -15.47
N VAL A 231 -3.23 5.93 -15.32
CA VAL A 231 -2.10 5.91 -16.25
C VAL A 231 -1.41 4.55 -16.26
N PHE A 232 -1.13 3.97 -15.10
CA PHE A 232 -0.53 2.63 -15.05
C PHE A 232 -1.47 1.55 -15.61
N SER A 233 -2.79 1.72 -15.49
CA SER A 233 -3.74 0.82 -16.13
C SER A 233 -3.70 0.91 -17.65
N PHE A 234 -3.48 2.12 -18.21
CA PHE A 234 -3.24 2.32 -19.64
C PHE A 234 -1.91 1.70 -20.08
N ILE A 235 -0.80 1.99 -19.39
CA ILE A 235 0.55 1.49 -19.72
C ILE A 235 0.58 -0.05 -19.80
N LYS A 236 -0.07 -0.73 -18.83
CA LYS A 236 -0.18 -2.20 -18.81
C LYS A 236 -0.81 -2.79 -20.06
N VAL A 237 -1.66 -2.02 -20.75
CA VAL A 237 -2.43 -2.49 -21.91
C VAL A 237 -1.95 -1.88 -23.22
N THR A 238 -1.02 -0.91 -23.20
CA THR A 238 -0.45 -0.22 -24.38
C THR A 238 -0.03 -1.21 -25.47
N ASN A 239 0.71 -2.26 -25.13
CA ASN A 239 1.20 -3.25 -26.11
C ASN A 239 0.17 -4.33 -26.52
N THR A 240 -1.05 -4.28 -25.97
CA THR A 240 -2.08 -5.28 -26.26
C THR A 240 -2.85 -4.91 -27.53
N LYS A 241 -2.98 -5.85 -28.47
CA LYS A 241 -3.75 -5.66 -29.72
C LYS A 241 -5.28 -5.73 -29.52
N LYS A 242 -5.75 -6.06 -28.32
CA LYS A 242 -7.19 -6.18 -28.04
C LYS A 242 -7.78 -4.81 -27.76
N PHE A 243 -9.01 -4.61 -28.25
CA PHE A 243 -9.82 -3.47 -27.85
C PHE A 243 -9.89 -3.38 -26.32
N ASN A 244 -9.58 -2.21 -25.80
CA ASN A 244 -9.64 -1.92 -24.37
C ASN A 244 -10.25 -0.53 -24.20
N PRO A 245 -11.36 -0.39 -23.45
CA PRO A 245 -12.00 0.92 -23.19
C PRO A 245 -11.02 1.97 -22.68
N ILE A 246 -10.02 1.58 -21.90
CA ILE A 246 -9.00 2.50 -21.38
C ILE A 246 -8.19 3.14 -22.51
N LYS A 247 -7.86 2.39 -23.57
CA LYS A 247 -7.15 2.96 -24.73
C LYS A 247 -7.96 4.05 -25.40
N LYS A 248 -9.26 3.79 -25.61
CA LYS A 248 -10.17 4.75 -26.22
C LYS A 248 -10.31 6.01 -25.35
N ASN A 249 -10.44 5.86 -24.03
CA ASN A 249 -10.51 7.00 -23.13
C ASN A 249 -9.24 7.86 -23.20
N PHE A 250 -8.04 7.24 -23.27
CA PHE A 250 -6.80 7.98 -23.42
C PHE A 250 -6.60 8.57 -24.83
N GLU A 251 -7.12 7.94 -25.88
CA GLU A 251 -7.20 8.57 -27.20
C GLU A 251 -8.07 9.83 -27.15
N GLU A 252 -9.24 9.77 -26.51
CA GLU A 252 -10.15 10.92 -26.34
C GLU A 252 -9.54 12.05 -25.49
N ILE A 253 -8.89 11.72 -24.36
CA ILE A 253 -8.15 12.69 -23.53
C ILE A 253 -7.11 13.44 -24.35
N PHE A 254 -6.38 12.74 -25.22
CA PHE A 254 -5.35 13.33 -26.08
C PHE A 254 -5.91 13.83 -27.41
N CYS A 255 -7.24 13.92 -27.58
CA CYS A 255 -7.90 14.35 -28.82
C CYS A 255 -7.45 13.58 -30.07
N VAL A 256 -7.15 12.29 -29.95
CA VAL A 256 -6.75 11.40 -31.05
C VAL A 256 -7.98 10.78 -31.68
N ASN A 257 -8.14 10.94 -32.99
CA ASN A 257 -9.30 10.43 -33.72
C ASN A 257 -9.02 9.08 -34.35
N GLU A 258 -9.98 8.16 -34.23
CA GLU A 258 -9.97 6.89 -34.95
C GLU A 258 -10.32 7.12 -36.43
N THR A 259 -9.65 6.38 -37.33
CA THR A 259 -9.89 6.46 -38.77
C THR A 259 -10.62 5.21 -39.26
N ASN A 260 -11.06 5.21 -40.53
CA ASN A 260 -11.65 4.03 -41.17
C ASN A 260 -10.73 2.79 -41.09
N ASN A 261 -9.42 2.98 -41.00
CA ASN A 261 -8.49 1.90 -40.69
C ASN A 261 -8.27 1.84 -39.17
N PRO A 262 -8.67 0.76 -38.48
CA PRO A 262 -8.55 0.64 -37.02
C PRO A 262 -7.10 0.63 -36.52
N GLN A 263 -6.10 0.45 -37.40
CA GLN A 263 -4.68 0.54 -37.06
C GLN A 263 -4.11 1.95 -37.24
N LYS A 264 -4.82 2.84 -37.94
CA LYS A 264 -4.41 4.23 -38.13
C LYS A 264 -5.21 5.16 -37.23
N ARG A 265 -4.55 6.22 -36.81
CA ARG A 265 -5.08 7.28 -35.97
C ARG A 265 -4.72 8.62 -36.57
N GLN A 266 -5.64 9.58 -36.44
CA GLN A 266 -5.45 10.94 -36.88
C GLN A 266 -5.18 11.82 -35.66
N ILE A 267 -4.11 12.61 -35.72
CA ILE A 267 -3.78 13.58 -34.68
C ILE A 267 -4.16 14.99 -35.19
N PRO A 268 -4.89 15.79 -34.41
CA PRO A 268 -5.22 17.16 -34.78
C PRO A 268 -3.99 18.05 -34.89
N PHE A 269 -4.10 19.08 -35.73
CA PHE A 269 -3.14 20.19 -35.77
C PHE A 269 -3.02 20.86 -34.39
N SER A 270 -1.83 21.36 -34.08
CA SER A 270 -1.49 21.93 -32.76
C SER A 270 -1.65 20.98 -31.58
N ASN A 271 -1.78 19.67 -31.82
CA ASN A 271 -1.73 18.70 -30.73
C ASN A 271 -0.27 18.45 -30.35
N ALA A 272 0.01 18.46 -29.05
CA ALA A 272 1.35 18.27 -28.53
C ALA A 272 2.04 16.94 -28.93
N LEU A 273 1.26 15.91 -29.28
CA LEU A 273 1.79 14.66 -29.80
C LEU A 273 2.50 14.85 -31.15
N LEU A 274 2.08 15.83 -31.96
CA LEU A 274 2.51 16.04 -33.35
C LEU A 274 3.99 16.42 -33.45
N ASP A 275 4.48 17.34 -32.62
CA ASP A 275 5.88 17.79 -32.61
C ASP A 275 6.85 16.65 -32.31
N SER A 276 6.42 15.69 -31.49
CA SER A 276 7.21 14.51 -31.14
C SER A 276 7.25 13.44 -32.22
N LEU A 277 6.22 13.37 -33.07
CA LEU A 277 6.02 12.34 -34.11
C LEU A 277 6.47 12.80 -35.49
N ASN A 278 6.40 14.09 -35.81
CA ASN A 278 6.83 14.66 -37.09
C ASN A 278 8.34 14.52 -37.35
N LYS A 279 9.15 14.26 -36.32
CA LYS A 279 10.56 13.88 -36.47
C LYS A 279 10.77 12.47 -37.06
N MET A 280 9.71 11.64 -37.17
CA MET A 280 9.82 10.23 -37.56
C MET A 280 9.29 9.89 -38.97
N GLN A 281 8.47 10.70 -39.64
CA GLN A 281 7.95 10.38 -40.98
C GLN A 281 7.71 11.62 -41.87
N ALA A 282 8.06 11.48 -43.16
CA ALA A 282 8.09 12.59 -44.14
C ALA A 282 6.90 12.67 -45.11
N ASN A 283 5.98 11.69 -45.17
CA ASN A 283 5.18 11.51 -46.40
C ASN A 283 3.65 11.53 -46.30
N ASP A 284 3.00 11.60 -45.13
CA ASP A 284 1.56 11.88 -45.04
C ASP A 284 1.25 12.60 -43.72
N LYS A 285 0.92 13.89 -43.78
CA LYS A 285 0.77 14.75 -42.59
C LYS A 285 -0.45 14.28 -41.76
N ASN A 286 -0.19 13.89 -40.51
CA ASN A 286 -1.16 13.67 -39.41
C ASN A 286 -1.81 12.28 -39.24
N PHE A 287 -1.39 11.24 -39.98
CA PHE A 287 -1.88 9.86 -39.78
C PHE A 287 -0.77 8.91 -39.31
N TYR A 288 -0.98 8.23 -38.17
CA TYR A 288 0.05 7.40 -37.53
C TYR A 288 -0.48 6.02 -37.10
N ASP A 289 0.41 5.07 -36.86
CA ASP A 289 0.06 3.77 -36.29
C ASP A 289 -0.46 3.92 -34.86
N ALA A 290 -1.53 3.20 -34.53
CA ALA A 290 -2.15 3.27 -33.21
C ALA A 290 -1.19 2.91 -32.07
N ASN A 291 -0.28 1.94 -32.27
CA ASN A 291 0.68 1.55 -31.23
C ASN A 291 1.74 2.63 -31.01
N ASP A 292 2.21 3.27 -32.10
CA ASP A 292 3.16 4.38 -32.01
C ASP A 292 2.55 5.54 -31.22
N ILE A 293 1.27 5.86 -31.46
CA ILE A 293 0.55 6.85 -30.67
C ILE A 293 0.40 6.42 -29.21
N HIS A 294 -0.05 5.20 -28.93
CA HIS A 294 -0.21 4.75 -27.53
C HIS A 294 1.12 4.77 -26.78
N GLN A 295 2.23 4.44 -27.46
CA GLN A 295 3.56 4.55 -26.91
C GLN A 295 3.94 6.01 -26.64
N LYS A 296 3.64 6.95 -27.56
CA LYS A 296 3.87 8.39 -27.33
C LYS A 296 3.04 8.96 -26.19
N ILE A 297 1.75 8.63 -26.13
CA ILE A 297 0.89 9.00 -24.99
C ILE A 297 1.51 8.47 -23.68
N SER A 298 1.97 7.22 -23.66
CA SER A 298 2.63 6.64 -22.48
C SER A 298 3.89 7.42 -22.08
N GLN A 299 4.72 7.84 -23.04
CA GLN A 299 5.91 8.67 -22.78
C GLN A 299 5.54 10.02 -22.15
N PHE A 300 4.57 10.73 -22.73
CA PHE A 300 4.10 12.02 -22.19
C PHE A 300 3.54 11.89 -20.77
N LEU A 301 2.69 10.88 -20.53
CA LEU A 301 2.10 10.66 -19.22
C LEU A 301 3.16 10.32 -18.16
N VAL A 302 4.18 9.53 -18.52
CA VAL A 302 5.28 9.19 -17.60
C VAL A 302 6.10 10.43 -17.26
N SER A 303 6.47 11.26 -18.23
CA SER A 303 7.17 12.53 -17.97
C SER A 303 6.38 13.46 -17.03
N HIS A 304 5.07 13.60 -17.27
CA HIS A 304 4.20 14.41 -16.41
C HIS A 304 4.08 13.85 -14.99
N ILE A 305 3.91 12.53 -14.86
CA ILE A 305 3.85 11.89 -13.54
C ILE A 305 5.16 12.09 -12.77
N ILE A 306 6.32 11.96 -13.42
CA ILE A 306 7.62 12.17 -12.76
C ILE A 306 7.71 13.59 -12.19
N GLU A 307 7.31 14.61 -12.97
CA GLU A 307 7.22 15.99 -12.49
C GLU A 307 6.33 16.11 -11.25
N LEU A 308 5.15 15.50 -11.28
CA LEU A 308 4.21 15.51 -10.17
C LEU A 308 4.76 14.80 -8.92
N ILE A 309 5.53 13.72 -9.10
CA ILE A 309 6.21 13.00 -8.01
C ILE A 309 7.28 13.86 -7.37
N HIS A 310 8.14 14.52 -8.15
CA HIS A 310 9.16 15.41 -7.60
C HIS A 310 8.53 16.57 -6.84
N ASN A 311 7.45 17.16 -7.38
CA ASN A 311 6.70 18.19 -6.67
C ASN A 311 6.09 17.64 -5.37
N ALA A 312 5.56 16.41 -5.40
CA ALA A 312 4.98 15.77 -4.23
C ALA A 312 6.03 15.43 -3.17
N ASP A 313 7.25 15.05 -3.58
CA ASP A 313 8.40 14.81 -2.72
C ASP A 313 8.88 16.10 -2.05
N GLN A 314 9.17 17.14 -2.84
CA GLN A 314 9.64 18.43 -2.32
C GLN A 314 8.67 19.03 -1.30
N ASN A 315 7.38 19.07 -1.64
CA ASN A 315 6.35 19.60 -0.74
C ASN A 315 6.15 18.70 0.47
N GLY A 316 6.19 17.37 0.29
CA GLY A 316 6.08 16.41 1.39
C GLY A 316 7.22 16.54 2.40
N ARG A 317 8.45 16.82 1.94
CA ARG A 317 9.63 17.05 2.81
C ARG A 317 9.53 18.34 3.63
N ASN A 318 8.75 19.31 3.17
CA ASN A 318 8.52 20.57 3.87
C ASN A 318 7.46 20.46 4.98
N ILE A 319 6.73 19.34 5.05
CA ILE A 319 5.79 19.07 6.15
C ILE A 319 6.61 18.59 7.35
N PRO A 320 6.54 19.26 8.52
CA PRO A 320 7.31 18.85 9.67
C PRO A 320 6.95 17.42 10.11
N ASP A 321 7.97 16.64 10.45
CA ASP A 321 7.79 15.26 10.90
C ASP A 321 6.98 15.20 12.20
N ILE A 322 6.31 14.07 12.45
CA ILE A 322 5.74 13.79 13.79
C ILE A 322 6.82 13.80 14.89
N SER A 323 8.08 13.51 14.54
CA SER A 323 9.22 13.55 15.46
C SER A 323 9.86 14.93 15.61
N SER A 324 9.41 15.95 14.87
CA SER A 324 9.84 17.33 15.15
C SER A 324 9.41 17.69 16.56
N GLN A 325 10.29 18.33 17.33
CA GLN A 325 10.08 18.50 18.75
C GLN A 325 8.77 19.26 18.97
N ILE A 326 8.00 18.87 19.97
CA ILE A 326 6.93 19.74 20.45
C ILE A 326 7.64 20.92 21.08
N CYS A 327 7.34 22.12 20.63
CA CYS A 327 7.88 23.32 21.25
C CYS A 327 7.55 23.26 22.74
N TYR A 328 8.58 23.28 23.59
CA TYR A 328 8.39 23.19 25.05
C TYR A 328 7.56 24.37 25.60
N GLU A 329 7.48 25.46 24.83
CA GLU A 329 6.67 26.64 25.06
C GLU A 329 5.40 26.65 24.20
N PHE A 330 4.82 25.52 23.80
CA PHE A 330 3.73 25.52 22.80
C PHE A 330 2.49 26.37 23.11
N THR A 331 2.30 26.77 24.37
CA THR A 331 1.25 27.74 24.78
C THR A 331 1.74 29.19 24.87
N SER A 332 3.05 29.42 24.88
CA SER A 332 3.70 30.72 25.10
C SER A 332 4.76 31.10 24.06
N CYS A 333 4.95 30.27 23.01
CA CYS A 333 6.00 30.47 22.02
C CYS A 333 5.67 31.69 21.16
N GLN A 334 6.48 32.73 21.32
CA GLN A 334 6.38 33.97 20.53
C GLN A 334 7.40 34.01 19.38
N ASN A 335 8.16 32.93 19.16
CA ASN A 335 9.15 32.88 18.08
C ASN A 335 8.46 32.62 16.73
N PRO A 336 8.39 33.61 15.81
CA PRO A 336 7.75 33.42 14.51
C PRO A 336 8.48 32.41 13.62
N ASP A 337 9.75 32.08 13.91
CA ASP A 337 10.57 31.13 13.16
C ASP A 337 10.64 29.73 13.83
N CYS A 338 9.76 29.45 14.82
CA CYS A 338 9.73 28.16 15.49
C CYS A 338 9.37 27.03 14.50
N ARG A 339 10.32 26.12 14.25
CA ARG A 339 10.12 24.94 13.37
C ARG A 339 9.50 23.74 14.10
N ASP A 340 9.29 23.87 15.41
CA ASP A 340 8.75 22.85 16.29
C ASP A 340 7.21 22.91 16.34
N HIS A 341 6.57 21.79 16.64
CA HIS A 341 5.10 21.74 16.65
C HIS A 341 4.51 22.34 17.93
N HIS A 342 3.52 23.21 17.78
CA HIS A 342 2.77 23.81 18.89
C HIS A 342 1.54 22.99 19.34
N VAL A 343 1.53 21.67 19.12
CA VAL A 343 0.36 20.82 19.40
C VAL A 343 0.78 19.58 20.18
N VAL A 344 0.09 19.31 21.30
CA VAL A 344 0.26 18.09 22.09
C VAL A 344 -0.17 16.87 21.26
N PRO A 345 0.70 15.87 21.03
CA PRO A 345 0.41 14.74 20.16
C PRO A 345 -0.44 13.72 20.91
N THR A 346 -1.75 13.91 20.83
CA THR A 346 -2.73 12.93 21.29
C THR A 346 -2.89 11.80 20.25
N PRO A 347 -3.46 10.64 20.63
CA PRO A 347 -3.74 9.55 19.68
C PRO A 347 -4.53 9.99 18.44
N SER A 348 -5.49 10.93 18.59
CA SER A 348 -6.27 11.45 17.47
C SER A 348 -5.44 12.29 16.50
N ILE A 349 -4.53 13.12 17.03
CA ILE A 349 -3.64 13.96 16.20
C ILE A 349 -2.63 13.06 15.47
N LEU A 350 -2.06 12.08 16.17
CA LEU A 350 -1.19 11.09 15.56
C LEU A 350 -1.91 10.30 14.46
N TYR A 351 -3.19 9.95 14.64
CA TYR A 351 -3.97 9.24 13.62
C TYR A 351 -4.14 10.06 12.35
N GLN A 352 -4.53 11.33 12.48
CA GLN A 352 -4.72 12.22 11.33
C GLN A 352 -3.40 12.40 10.56
N ARG A 353 -2.30 12.61 11.28
CA ARG A 353 -0.98 12.78 10.66
C ARG A 353 -0.49 11.50 10.00
N LEU A 354 -0.62 10.36 10.66
CA LEU A 354 -0.25 9.06 10.11
C LEU A 354 -1.10 8.70 8.88
N THR A 355 -2.38 9.06 8.86
CA THR A 355 -3.25 8.85 7.69
C THR A 355 -2.77 9.68 6.48
N LEU A 356 -2.36 10.92 6.69
CA LEU A 356 -1.78 11.76 5.65
C LEU A 356 -0.44 11.20 5.16
N ALA A 357 0.45 10.83 6.11
CA ALA A 357 1.74 10.24 5.79
C ALA A 357 1.57 8.92 5.03
N LYS A 358 0.61 8.08 5.43
CA LYS A 358 0.25 6.84 4.72
C LYS A 358 -0.08 7.09 3.25
N LEU A 359 -0.85 8.13 2.92
CA LEU A 359 -1.15 8.49 1.53
C LEU A 359 0.12 8.89 0.76
N GLN A 360 0.98 9.71 1.38
CA GLN A 360 2.27 10.09 0.81
C GLN A 360 3.14 8.86 0.50
N TYR A 361 3.33 7.97 1.48
CA TYR A 361 4.11 6.74 1.29
C TYR A 361 3.47 5.81 0.24
N THR A 362 2.14 5.70 0.25
CA THR A 362 1.41 4.91 -0.74
C THR A 362 1.67 5.43 -2.15
N LEU A 363 1.63 6.74 -2.36
CA LEU A 363 1.92 7.35 -3.64
C LEU A 363 3.33 7.02 -4.13
N MET A 364 4.33 7.25 -3.27
CA MET A 364 5.74 7.07 -3.62
C MET A 364 6.07 5.59 -3.90
N LEU A 365 5.57 4.67 -3.06
CA LEU A 365 5.81 3.23 -3.21
C LEU A 365 4.97 2.58 -4.30
N ASN A 366 3.84 3.17 -4.71
CA ASN A 366 3.01 2.63 -5.79
C ASN A 366 3.64 2.85 -7.16
N PHE A 367 4.52 3.84 -7.30
CA PHE A 367 5.14 4.13 -8.59
C PHE A 367 5.93 2.92 -9.11
N ASP A 368 5.47 2.35 -10.22
CA ASP A 368 5.90 1.04 -10.70
C ASP A 368 7.07 1.17 -11.69
N VAL A 369 8.27 1.39 -11.14
CA VAL A 369 9.51 1.56 -11.94
C VAL A 369 9.75 0.35 -12.85
N ASP A 370 9.55 -0.87 -12.34
CA ASP A 370 9.80 -2.10 -13.11
C ASP A 370 8.88 -2.22 -14.33
N LEU A 371 7.60 -1.82 -14.20
CA LEU A 371 6.67 -1.75 -15.33
C LEU A 371 7.14 -0.74 -16.38
N LEU A 372 7.60 0.43 -15.96
CA LEU A 372 8.05 1.48 -16.88
C LEU A 372 9.35 1.11 -17.60
N GLU A 373 10.30 0.49 -16.91
CA GLU A 373 11.52 -0.09 -17.50
C GLU A 373 11.17 -1.18 -18.53
N HIS A 374 10.24 -2.09 -18.20
CA HIS A 374 9.79 -3.14 -19.12
C HIS A 374 9.23 -2.57 -20.44
N HIS A 375 8.50 -1.45 -20.34
CA HIS A 375 7.95 -0.74 -21.49
C HIS A 375 8.94 0.26 -22.13
N ARG A 376 10.19 0.37 -21.65
CA ARG A 376 11.21 1.32 -22.11
C ARG A 376 10.73 2.78 -22.07
N LEU A 377 10.00 3.13 -21.02
CA LEU A 377 9.45 4.47 -20.79
C LEU A 377 10.28 5.31 -19.82
N LEU A 378 11.25 4.70 -19.14
CA LEU A 378 12.21 5.35 -18.26
C LEU A 378 13.63 5.11 -18.76
N GLU A 379 14.48 6.12 -18.59
CA GLU A 379 15.93 5.97 -18.70
C GLU A 379 16.49 5.37 -17.40
N ASN A 380 17.69 4.77 -17.46
CA ASN A 380 18.30 4.13 -16.29
C ASN A 380 18.53 5.13 -15.15
N GLU A 381 19.00 6.35 -15.47
CA GLU A 381 19.26 7.41 -14.48
C GLU A 381 17.99 7.83 -13.74
N GLN A 382 16.88 8.02 -14.46
CA GLN A 382 15.56 8.34 -13.87
C GLN A 382 15.03 7.19 -13.01
N SER A 383 15.28 5.94 -13.43
CA SER A 383 14.87 4.77 -12.68
C SER A 383 15.59 4.67 -11.34
N GLU A 384 16.89 4.95 -11.32
CA GLU A 384 17.70 5.02 -10.10
C GLU A 384 17.23 6.14 -9.17
N GLU A 385 17.01 7.35 -9.70
CA GLU A 385 16.52 8.49 -8.91
C GLU A 385 15.20 8.20 -8.19
N ILE A 386 14.25 7.57 -8.90
CA ILE A 386 12.95 7.23 -8.31
C ILE A 386 13.07 6.09 -7.29
N ARG A 387 13.95 5.10 -7.53
CA ARG A 387 14.21 4.04 -6.54
C ARG A 387 14.84 4.60 -5.26
N ASP A 388 15.73 5.58 -5.39
CA ASP A 388 16.33 6.30 -4.25
C ASP A 388 15.29 7.13 -3.50
N LEU A 389 14.35 7.76 -4.21
CA LEU A 389 13.21 8.45 -3.61
C LEU A 389 12.33 7.46 -2.83
N GLN A 390 11.98 6.32 -3.43
CA GLN A 390 11.20 5.26 -2.78
C GLN A 390 11.89 4.76 -1.51
N LYS A 391 13.21 4.57 -1.58
CA LYS A 391 14.05 4.21 -0.44
C LYS A 391 14.01 5.26 0.66
N TRP A 392 14.22 6.52 0.31
CA TRP A 392 14.19 7.61 1.26
C TRP A 392 12.85 7.68 2.00
N TRP A 393 11.72 7.62 1.28
CA TRP A 393 10.39 7.62 1.88
C TRP A 393 10.12 6.36 2.71
N ALA A 394 10.58 5.18 2.29
CA ALA A 394 10.47 3.95 3.09
C ALA A 394 11.24 4.07 4.41
N GLU A 395 12.49 4.53 4.39
CA GLU A 395 13.31 4.77 5.59
C GLU A 395 12.68 5.82 6.51
N ARG A 396 12.09 6.86 5.93
CA ARG A 396 11.41 7.94 6.65
C ARG A 396 10.17 7.46 7.38
N LEU A 397 9.35 6.62 6.74
CA LEU A 397 8.20 5.98 7.36
C LEU A 397 8.62 5.20 8.62
N VAL A 398 9.71 4.45 8.50
CA VAL A 398 10.24 3.64 9.59
C VAL A 398 10.66 4.52 10.77
N LYS A 399 11.55 5.47 10.49
CA LYS A 399 12.18 6.32 11.50
C LYS A 399 11.18 7.17 12.29
N ILE A 400 10.19 7.76 11.60
CA ILE A 400 9.26 8.70 12.24
C ILE A 400 8.05 7.99 12.84
N HIS A 401 7.50 7.01 12.12
CA HIS A 401 6.13 6.54 12.38
C HIS A 401 6.07 5.11 12.91
N ILE A 402 7.05 4.27 12.56
CA ILE A 402 7.10 2.85 12.96
C ILE A 402 7.95 2.65 14.22
N HIS A 403 8.78 3.57 14.67
CA HIS A 403 9.54 3.37 15.90
C HIS A 403 8.74 3.78 17.15
N TYR A 404 8.88 3.02 18.24
CA TYR A 404 8.43 3.48 19.55
C TYR A 404 9.59 4.18 20.23
N GLN A 405 9.59 5.50 20.19
CA GLN A 405 10.65 6.29 20.80
C GLN A 405 10.22 6.86 22.15
N SER A 406 8.97 7.30 22.29
CA SER A 406 8.41 7.84 23.51
C SER A 406 6.89 8.03 23.39
N PRO A 407 6.13 7.97 24.49
CA PRO A 407 4.71 8.32 24.50
C PRO A 407 4.42 9.75 24.04
N HIS A 408 5.42 10.64 24.05
CA HIS A 408 5.26 12.01 23.55
C HIS A 408 5.37 12.14 22.04
N ILE A 409 5.80 11.12 21.30
CA ILE A 409 6.01 11.23 19.83
C ILE A 409 5.48 10.03 19.07
N SER A 410 5.03 8.99 19.76
CA SER A 410 4.56 7.76 19.15
C SER A 410 3.39 7.16 19.94
N CYS A 411 2.36 6.74 19.21
CA CYS A 411 1.27 5.92 19.71
C CYS A 411 1.21 4.70 18.79
N PRO A 412 1.90 3.62 19.16
CA PRO A 412 2.02 2.46 18.29
C PRO A 412 0.69 1.78 17.92
N GLU A 413 -0.35 1.89 18.75
CA GLU A 413 -1.70 1.41 18.45
C GLU A 413 -2.26 2.14 17.23
N VAL A 414 -2.07 3.46 17.18
CA VAL A 414 -2.43 4.30 16.04
C VAL A 414 -1.59 3.92 14.82
N THR A 415 -0.27 3.73 15.01
CA THR A 415 0.61 3.29 13.92
C THR A 415 0.13 1.97 13.31
N TYR A 416 -0.12 0.95 14.13
CA TYR A 416 -0.62 -0.35 13.67
C TYR A 416 -1.97 -0.20 12.96
N MET A 417 -2.90 0.56 13.53
CA MET A 417 -4.22 0.78 12.95
C MET A 417 -4.16 1.46 11.57
N VAL A 418 -3.22 2.37 11.34
CA VAL A 418 -3.05 3.04 10.04
C VAL A 418 -2.32 2.14 9.03
N LEU A 419 -1.24 1.48 9.46
CA LEU A 419 -0.40 0.66 8.57
C LEU A 419 -1.04 -0.68 8.20
N SER A 420 -1.83 -1.29 9.09
CA SER A 420 -2.61 -2.49 8.75
C SER A 420 -3.65 -2.25 7.65
N LYS A 421 -4.02 -0.98 7.39
CA LYS A 421 -4.89 -0.58 6.28
C LYS A 421 -4.13 -0.28 4.98
N LEU A 422 -2.82 -0.54 4.89
CA LEU A 422 -2.08 -0.41 3.63
C LEU A 422 -2.57 -1.46 2.62
N PRO A 423 -2.70 -1.11 1.31
CA PRO A 423 -3.00 -2.11 0.28
C PRO A 423 -1.98 -3.24 0.29
N GLU A 424 -2.42 -4.50 0.08
CA GLU A 424 -1.55 -5.69 0.14
C GLU A 424 -0.34 -5.58 -0.82
N GLN A 425 -0.52 -4.99 -2.00
CA GLN A 425 0.56 -4.76 -2.96
C GLN A 425 1.62 -3.78 -2.42
N ILE A 426 1.19 -2.69 -1.78
CA ILE A 426 2.09 -1.71 -1.16
C ILE A 426 2.78 -2.29 0.06
N HIS A 427 2.05 -3.04 0.87
CA HIS A 427 2.62 -3.76 2.00
C HIS A 427 3.75 -4.68 1.53
N ASN A 428 3.51 -5.50 0.50
CA ASN A 428 4.53 -6.41 -0.03
C ASN A 428 5.71 -5.65 -0.66
N LYS A 429 5.45 -4.59 -1.44
CA LYS A 429 6.51 -3.73 -1.98
C LYS A 429 7.36 -3.11 -0.88
N PHE A 430 6.74 -2.64 0.21
CA PHE A 430 7.45 -2.08 1.36
C PHE A 430 8.31 -3.14 2.07
N ILE A 431 7.78 -4.36 2.27
CA ILE A 431 8.52 -5.48 2.86
C ILE A 431 9.70 -5.92 1.96
N ASP A 432 9.48 -6.03 0.65
CA ASP A 432 10.51 -6.40 -0.33
C ASP A 432 11.57 -5.31 -0.44
N HIS A 433 11.14 -4.04 -0.51
CA HIS A 433 12.05 -2.89 -0.52
C HIS A 433 12.90 -2.87 0.74
N SER A 434 12.27 -3.02 1.91
CA SER A 434 12.98 -3.20 3.17
C SER A 434 13.98 -4.34 2.94
N TYR A 435 13.54 -5.59 2.75
CA TYR A 435 14.46 -6.73 2.65
C TYR A 435 15.64 -6.52 1.67
N ASN A 436 15.41 -5.96 0.49
CA ASN A 436 16.46 -5.76 -0.50
C ASN A 436 17.46 -4.68 -0.09
N THR A 437 16.98 -3.57 0.46
CA THR A 437 17.82 -2.39 0.71
C THR A 437 18.70 -2.55 1.94
N TRP A 438 18.18 -3.06 3.05
CA TRP A 438 18.91 -3.06 4.33
C TRP A 438 19.19 -4.48 4.88
N SER A 439 18.88 -5.58 4.16
CA SER A 439 19.42 -6.93 4.48
C SER A 439 20.85 -7.19 3.97
N VAL A 440 21.53 -6.15 3.49
CA VAL A 440 22.87 -6.22 2.88
C VAL A 440 23.97 -6.45 3.92
N ASN A 441 23.85 -5.90 5.12
CA ASN A 441 24.88 -5.99 6.16
C ASN A 441 24.32 -6.45 7.53
N PHE A 442 24.50 -7.73 7.85
CA PHE A 442 24.04 -8.29 9.14
C PHE A 442 24.94 -8.00 10.33
N ASN A 443 26.08 -7.36 10.10
CA ASN A 443 26.91 -6.86 11.18
C ASN A 443 26.44 -5.48 11.66
N ASP A 444 25.54 -4.83 10.91
CA ASP A 444 24.89 -3.59 11.31
C ASP A 444 23.62 -3.93 12.12
N PHE A 445 23.74 -3.85 13.44
CA PHE A 445 22.68 -4.20 14.35
C PHE A 445 21.59 -3.13 14.43
N GLU A 446 21.93 -1.85 14.23
CA GLU A 446 20.91 -0.79 14.12
C GLU A 446 19.97 -1.14 12.96
N VAL A 447 20.54 -1.38 11.79
CA VAL A 447 19.76 -1.74 10.60
C VAL A 447 18.94 -3.01 10.85
N MET A 448 19.55 -4.06 11.39
CA MET A 448 18.88 -5.33 11.69
C MET A 448 17.70 -5.18 12.66
N LEU A 449 17.82 -4.35 13.71
CA LEU A 449 16.74 -4.14 14.67
C LEU A 449 15.55 -3.41 14.04
N LYS A 450 15.81 -2.38 13.21
CA LYS A 450 14.76 -1.67 12.48
C LYS A 450 13.87 -2.62 11.68
N TYR A 451 14.48 -3.58 10.98
CA TYR A 451 13.72 -4.62 10.26
C TYR A 451 12.83 -5.45 11.13
N MET A 452 13.40 -5.97 12.20
CA MET A 452 12.71 -6.93 13.02
C MET A 452 11.50 -6.29 13.68
N PHE A 453 11.61 -5.01 14.05
CA PHE A 453 10.47 -4.22 14.52
C PHE A 453 9.43 -3.93 13.43
N ILE A 454 9.83 -3.67 12.18
CA ILE A 454 8.89 -3.51 11.06
C ILE A 454 8.13 -4.81 10.82
N PHE A 455 8.82 -5.94 10.65
CA PHE A 455 8.19 -7.23 10.40
C PHE A 455 7.30 -7.64 11.56
N GLN A 456 7.73 -7.36 12.79
CA GLN A 456 6.89 -7.52 13.97
C GLN A 456 5.62 -6.67 13.86
N ARG A 457 5.74 -5.35 13.67
CA ARG A 457 4.60 -4.42 13.70
C ARG A 457 3.60 -4.71 12.59
N LEU A 458 4.09 -5.13 11.43
CA LEU A 458 3.26 -5.54 10.30
C LEU A 458 2.77 -6.99 10.40
N GLN A 459 3.19 -7.73 11.44
CA GLN A 459 2.89 -9.17 11.62
C GLN A 459 3.31 -10.02 10.41
N ASP A 460 4.38 -9.60 9.72
CA ASP A 460 4.87 -10.28 8.52
C ASP A 460 5.69 -11.52 8.87
N ARG A 461 4.99 -12.65 8.96
CA ARG A 461 5.60 -13.96 9.20
C ARG A 461 6.58 -14.35 8.10
N TRP A 462 6.37 -13.88 6.86
CA TRP A 462 7.24 -14.25 5.75
C TRP A 462 8.62 -13.61 5.88
N GLY A 463 8.69 -12.30 6.15
CA GLY A 463 9.93 -11.56 6.41
C GLY A 463 10.72 -12.12 7.59
N ILE A 464 10.05 -12.43 8.72
CA ILE A 464 10.69 -13.06 9.89
C ILE A 464 11.28 -14.41 9.53
N ASN A 465 10.54 -15.25 8.80
CA ASN A 465 11.05 -16.55 8.36
C ASN A 465 12.26 -16.38 7.45
N LYS A 466 12.18 -15.49 6.45
CA LYS A 466 13.26 -15.21 5.51
C LYS A 466 14.53 -14.72 6.23
N PHE A 467 14.37 -13.85 7.23
CA PHE A 467 15.46 -13.44 8.11
C PHE A 467 16.06 -14.62 8.88
N ASN A 468 15.23 -15.49 9.47
CA ASN A 468 15.68 -16.69 10.17
C ASN A 468 16.49 -17.62 9.26
N TRP A 469 16.02 -17.88 8.04
CA TRP A 469 16.75 -18.66 7.04
C TRP A 469 18.15 -18.08 6.77
N LYS A 470 18.25 -16.76 6.62
CA LYS A 470 19.53 -16.08 6.39
C LYS A 470 20.47 -16.16 7.60
N MET A 471 19.91 -16.09 8.81
CA MET A 471 20.64 -16.21 10.08
C MET A 471 21.02 -17.65 10.44
N ALA A 472 20.41 -18.66 9.82
CA ALA A 472 20.74 -20.06 10.05
C ALA A 472 21.99 -20.53 9.28
N ASN A 473 22.57 -19.68 8.43
CA ASN A 473 23.75 -20.02 7.63
C ASN A 473 24.99 -20.18 8.52
N ILE A 474 25.46 -21.42 8.64
CA ILE A 474 26.63 -21.79 9.43
C ILE A 474 27.90 -21.44 8.65
N GLN A 475 28.80 -20.69 9.27
CA GLN A 475 30.15 -20.46 8.77
C GLN A 475 31.11 -21.50 9.35
N ILE A 476 31.85 -22.20 8.49
CA ILE A 476 32.90 -23.15 8.91
C ILE A 476 34.20 -22.37 9.10
N LEU A 477 34.74 -22.40 10.31
CA LEU A 477 36.03 -21.76 10.63
C LEU A 477 37.17 -22.70 10.19
N SER A 478 38.23 -22.14 9.61
CA SER A 478 39.40 -22.93 9.22
C SER A 478 40.11 -23.46 10.47
N LYS A 479 40.66 -24.69 10.41
CA LYS A 479 41.28 -25.37 11.57
C LYS A 479 42.43 -24.59 12.24
N ASN A 480 42.95 -23.54 11.60
CA ASN A 480 44.10 -22.77 12.06
C ASN A 480 43.76 -21.33 12.50
N SER A 481 42.48 -20.91 12.51
CA SER A 481 42.11 -19.62 13.11
C SER A 481 42.03 -19.76 14.63
N ASN A 482 42.89 -19.05 15.36
CA ASN A 482 42.88 -18.99 16.83
C ASN A 482 41.45 -18.82 17.39
N LEU A 483 41.14 -19.53 18.48
CA LEU A 483 39.85 -19.48 19.22
C LEU A 483 39.40 -18.05 19.60
N SER A 484 40.28 -17.05 19.49
CA SER A 484 40.07 -15.65 19.83
C SER A 484 39.49 -14.77 18.71
N ASN A 485 39.45 -15.24 17.44
CA ASN A 485 39.15 -14.37 16.29
C ASN A 485 37.86 -14.76 15.55
N LEU A 486 36.72 -14.74 16.25
CA LEU A 486 35.41 -14.74 15.58
C LEU A 486 35.20 -13.40 14.85
N PRO A 487 34.66 -13.40 13.62
CA PRO A 487 34.20 -12.17 12.99
C PRO A 487 33.15 -11.47 13.87
N VAL A 488 33.16 -10.14 13.88
CA VAL A 488 32.11 -9.34 14.54
C VAL A 488 30.76 -9.77 13.97
N GLY A 489 29.77 -9.97 14.86
CA GLY A 489 28.44 -10.44 14.50
C GLY A 489 28.26 -11.97 14.57
N PHE A 490 29.27 -12.74 15.00
CA PHE A 490 29.21 -14.21 15.08
C PHE A 490 29.45 -14.76 16.48
N VAL A 491 28.85 -15.93 16.77
CA VAL A 491 29.04 -16.74 17.97
C VAL A 491 29.28 -18.21 17.64
N PHE A 492 29.99 -18.93 18.50
CA PHE A 492 30.23 -20.37 18.32
C PHE A 492 28.93 -21.19 18.38
N HIS A 493 28.83 -22.20 17.51
CA HIS A 493 27.66 -23.06 17.38
C HIS A 493 27.98 -24.53 17.69
N ILE A 494 27.65 -24.98 18.92
CA ILE A 494 27.60 -26.37 19.44
C ILE A 494 28.89 -27.22 19.27
N ARG A 495 29.81 -26.86 18.37
CA ARG A 495 31.12 -27.48 18.08
C ARG A 495 32.12 -26.36 17.75
N TYR A 496 33.34 -26.49 18.27
CA TYR A 496 34.41 -25.47 18.26
C TYR A 496 34.88 -24.96 16.86
N ASN A 497 34.35 -25.50 15.75
CA ASN A 497 34.75 -25.15 14.38
C ASN A 497 33.59 -24.56 13.54
N LYS A 498 32.45 -24.24 14.16
CA LYS A 498 31.28 -23.70 13.49
C LYS A 498 30.85 -22.41 14.19
N ALA A 499 30.64 -21.36 13.41
CA ALA A 499 30.09 -20.10 13.87
C ALA A 499 28.72 -19.85 13.23
N ILE A 500 27.82 -19.23 13.97
CA ILE A 500 26.54 -18.74 13.45
C ILE A 500 26.43 -17.23 13.69
N PRO A 501 25.72 -16.50 12.83
CA PRO A 501 25.38 -15.11 13.08
C PRO A 501 24.66 -14.95 14.42
N VAL A 502 25.02 -13.94 15.20
CA VAL A 502 24.35 -13.57 16.45
C VAL A 502 22.90 -13.21 16.22
N GLY A 503 22.56 -12.66 15.04
CA GLY A 503 21.18 -12.43 14.62
C GLY A 503 20.31 -13.70 14.61
N ASN A 504 20.89 -14.90 14.62
CA ASN A 504 20.15 -16.15 14.83
C ASN A 504 19.48 -16.21 16.22
N ARG A 505 20.06 -15.57 17.23
CA ARG A 505 19.45 -15.44 18.56
C ARG A 505 18.21 -14.54 18.50
N LEU A 506 18.29 -13.44 17.76
CA LEU A 506 17.16 -12.55 17.53
C LEU A 506 16.04 -13.24 16.73
N SER A 507 16.38 -13.98 15.66
CA SER A 507 15.38 -14.73 14.90
C SER A 507 14.73 -15.85 15.74
N SER A 508 15.53 -16.55 16.54
CA SER A 508 15.06 -17.60 17.44
C SER A 508 14.13 -17.05 18.52
N PHE A 509 14.40 -15.86 19.06
CA PHE A 509 13.50 -15.19 19.99
C PHE A 509 12.08 -15.06 19.42
N PHE A 510 11.93 -14.47 18.24
CA PHE A 510 10.63 -14.32 17.60
C PHE A 510 10.01 -15.66 17.18
N PHE A 511 10.83 -16.61 16.72
CA PHE A 511 10.37 -17.96 16.40
C PHE A 511 9.73 -18.63 17.62
N HIS A 512 10.40 -18.63 18.78
CA HIS A 512 9.87 -19.22 20.01
C HIS A 512 8.60 -18.51 20.51
N LEU A 513 8.52 -17.18 20.36
CA LEU A 513 7.30 -16.44 20.68
C LEU A 513 6.08 -16.91 19.87
N TYR A 514 6.25 -17.23 18.58
CA TYR A 514 5.14 -17.77 17.76
C TYR A 514 4.61 -19.11 18.23
N PHE A 515 5.41 -19.87 18.97
CA PHE A 515 5.03 -21.17 19.53
C PHE A 515 4.66 -21.07 21.03
N ASN A 516 4.48 -19.85 21.56
CA ASN A 516 4.24 -19.59 22.97
C ASN A 516 5.32 -20.18 23.92
N ASP A 517 6.55 -20.31 23.41
CA ASP A 517 7.70 -20.84 24.16
C ASP A 517 8.52 -19.69 24.76
N LEU A 518 7.95 -19.04 25.78
CA LEU A 518 8.52 -17.82 26.37
C LEU A 518 9.90 -18.03 26.99
N ILE A 519 10.16 -19.22 27.57
CA ILE A 519 11.44 -19.51 28.24
C ILE A 519 12.58 -19.52 27.22
N ASN A 520 12.42 -20.24 26.11
CA ASN A 520 13.44 -20.27 25.06
C ASN A 520 13.55 -18.93 24.34
N ALA A 521 12.46 -18.18 24.22
CA ALA A 521 12.50 -16.81 23.72
C ALA A 521 13.40 -15.93 24.62
N ILE A 522 13.13 -15.88 25.92
CA ILE A 522 13.91 -15.09 26.90
C ILE A 522 15.39 -15.51 26.92
N SER A 523 15.67 -16.81 26.86
CA SER A 523 17.04 -17.34 26.82
C SER A 523 17.83 -16.83 25.60
N ASN A 524 17.22 -16.85 24.41
CA ASN A 524 17.88 -16.38 23.20
C ASN A 524 18.05 -14.86 23.18
N ILE A 525 17.03 -14.09 23.57
CA ILE A 525 17.09 -12.63 23.48
C ILE A 525 18.09 -12.04 24.48
N LYS A 526 18.23 -12.66 25.67
CA LYS A 526 19.26 -12.32 26.64
C LYS A 526 20.65 -12.32 26.01
N ILE A 527 21.00 -13.38 25.28
CA ILE A 527 22.32 -13.54 24.65
C ILE A 527 22.53 -12.47 23.57
N PHE A 528 21.49 -12.22 22.78
CA PHE A 528 21.54 -11.20 21.73
C PHE A 528 21.80 -9.81 22.30
N ILE A 529 21.00 -9.38 23.28
CA ILE A 529 21.12 -8.05 23.93
C ILE A 529 22.51 -7.91 24.56
N GLN A 530 22.99 -8.93 25.27
CA GLN A 530 24.32 -8.88 25.88
C GLN A 530 25.43 -8.68 24.85
N TYR A 531 25.36 -9.40 23.72
CA TYR A 531 26.33 -9.26 22.65
C TYR A 531 26.30 -7.85 22.05
N ALA A 532 25.09 -7.31 21.81
CA ALA A 532 24.87 -5.98 21.29
C ALA A 532 25.49 -4.90 22.18
N ILE A 533 25.26 -4.97 23.51
CA ILE A 533 25.84 -4.04 24.50
C ILE A 533 27.37 -4.16 24.52
N ASN A 534 27.92 -5.38 24.51
CA ASN A 534 29.37 -5.58 24.57
C ASN A 534 30.10 -5.08 23.30
N ASN A 535 29.41 -4.93 22.18
CA ASN A 535 30.00 -4.63 20.88
C ASN A 535 29.41 -3.38 20.21
N THR A 536 28.74 -2.48 20.93
CA THR A 536 27.96 -1.34 20.38
C THR A 536 28.63 -0.60 19.22
N LYS A 537 29.91 -0.23 19.36
CA LYS A 537 30.70 0.42 18.30
C LYS A 537 30.95 -0.47 17.08
N ARG A 538 31.23 -1.76 17.31
CA ARG A 538 31.57 -2.73 16.27
C ARG A 538 30.36 -3.19 15.46
N VAL A 539 29.15 -3.11 16.05
CA VAL A 539 27.89 -3.49 15.39
C VAL A 539 27.02 -2.28 15.00
N ASN A 540 27.60 -1.08 14.94
CA ASN A 540 26.92 0.15 14.52
C ASN A 540 25.64 0.49 15.33
N LEU A 541 25.67 0.36 16.66
CA LEU A 541 24.53 0.71 17.53
C LEU A 541 24.64 2.06 18.25
N VAL A 542 25.69 2.83 17.96
CA VAL A 542 26.01 4.06 18.70
C VAL A 542 25.13 5.26 18.36
N THR A 543 24.15 5.11 17.47
CA THR A 543 23.21 6.19 17.15
C THR A 543 22.07 6.25 18.16
N SER A 544 21.42 7.41 18.30
CA SER A 544 20.25 7.55 19.17
C SER A 544 19.10 6.63 18.76
N ASP A 545 18.90 6.46 17.45
CA ASP A 545 17.92 5.52 16.89
C ASP A 545 18.29 4.06 17.22
N GLY A 546 19.55 3.67 17.00
CA GLY A 546 20.04 2.31 17.30
C GLY A 546 19.92 1.93 18.78
N PHE A 547 20.28 2.84 19.69
CA PHE A 547 20.05 2.63 21.12
C PHE A 547 18.57 2.62 21.48
N GLY A 548 17.74 3.48 20.88
CA GLY A 548 16.30 3.47 21.09
C GLY A 548 15.64 2.14 20.69
N ASP A 549 16.08 1.56 19.57
CA ASP A 549 15.62 0.25 19.09
C ASP A 549 16.08 -0.88 20.02
N LEU A 550 17.34 -0.86 20.49
CA LEU A 550 17.84 -1.82 21.48
C LEU A 550 17.06 -1.74 22.80
N VAL A 551 16.76 -0.53 23.29
CA VAL A 551 15.96 -0.34 24.51
C VAL A 551 14.53 -0.84 24.33
N SER A 552 13.92 -0.65 23.15
CA SER A 552 12.61 -1.22 22.82
C SER A 552 12.61 -2.75 22.95
N LEU A 553 13.72 -3.40 22.54
CA LEU A 553 13.89 -4.85 22.68
C LEU A 553 14.06 -5.26 24.14
N MET A 554 14.82 -4.49 24.93
CA MET A 554 15.04 -4.74 26.37
C MET A 554 13.75 -4.61 27.18
N GLU A 555 12.94 -3.59 26.90
CA GLU A 555 11.64 -3.39 27.54
C GLU A 555 10.66 -4.52 27.19
N PHE A 556 10.65 -4.98 25.92
CA PHE A 556 9.85 -6.14 25.53
C PHE A 556 10.31 -7.42 26.25
N ALA A 557 11.62 -7.71 26.22
CA ALA A 557 12.18 -8.88 26.88
C ALA A 557 11.88 -8.88 28.39
N THR A 558 12.04 -7.74 29.05
CA THR A 558 11.77 -7.61 30.50
C THR A 558 10.28 -7.72 30.81
N SER A 559 9.42 -7.19 29.96
CA SER A 559 7.96 -7.35 30.08
C SER A 559 7.52 -8.82 29.98
N LEU A 560 8.16 -9.60 29.11
CA LEU A 560 7.94 -11.06 29.03
C LEU A 560 8.39 -11.75 30.32
N VAL A 561 9.51 -11.33 30.92
CA VAL A 561 9.95 -11.88 32.22
C VAL A 561 8.92 -11.59 33.31
N PHE A 562 8.35 -10.39 33.38
CA PHE A 562 7.30 -10.07 34.35
C PHE A 562 6.06 -10.96 34.20
N ALA A 563 5.68 -11.28 32.96
CA ALA A 563 4.51 -12.11 32.67
C ALA A 563 4.68 -13.59 33.07
N ILE A 564 5.92 -14.07 33.29
CA ILE A 564 6.21 -15.47 33.69
C ILE A 564 6.57 -15.61 35.17
N SER A 565 6.25 -14.61 35.99
CA SER A 565 6.56 -14.61 37.43
C SER A 565 5.91 -15.82 38.15
N PRO A 566 6.68 -16.63 38.90
CA PRO A 566 6.11 -17.76 39.63
C PRO A 566 5.34 -17.29 40.86
N GLY A 567 4.10 -17.77 41.00
CA GLY A 567 3.27 -17.57 42.20
C GLY A 567 2.56 -16.21 42.32
N ASN A 568 2.79 -15.27 41.39
CA ASN A 568 2.09 -13.99 41.37
C ASN A 568 1.13 -13.94 40.18
N CYS A 569 -0.14 -13.61 40.45
CA CYS A 569 -1.15 -13.50 39.41
C CYS A 569 -1.19 -12.10 38.77
N ASP A 570 -0.40 -11.13 39.24
CA ASP A 570 -0.33 -9.79 38.66
C ASP A 570 1.06 -9.23 38.39
N PHE A 571 1.13 -8.38 37.37
CA PHE A 571 2.30 -7.62 36.98
C PHE A 571 1.91 -6.25 36.42
N PHE A 572 2.91 -5.38 36.29
CA PHE A 572 2.74 -3.95 36.08
C PHE A 572 3.63 -3.46 34.95
N LEU A 573 3.07 -2.87 33.91
CA LEU A 573 3.84 -2.40 32.76
C LEU A 573 3.07 -1.34 31.93
N PRO A 574 3.75 -0.59 31.03
CA PRO A 574 3.09 0.39 30.18
C PRO A 574 2.18 -0.26 29.13
N ARG A 575 1.00 0.31 28.91
CA ARG A 575 -0.05 -0.16 27.99
C ARG A 575 0.51 -0.46 26.62
N ALA A 576 1.37 0.42 26.09
CA ALA A 576 1.96 0.27 24.77
C ALA A 576 2.63 -1.11 24.61
N TYR A 577 3.27 -1.69 25.64
CA TYR A 577 3.92 -2.99 25.48
C TYR A 577 2.93 -4.16 25.36
N LEU A 578 1.79 -4.09 26.07
CA LEU A 578 0.72 -5.09 25.94
C LEU A 578 0.16 -5.10 24.52
N VAL A 579 -0.15 -3.93 23.98
CA VAL A 579 -0.83 -3.84 22.68
C VAL A 579 0.14 -4.11 21.52
N ASN A 580 1.38 -3.64 21.60
CA ASN A 580 2.30 -3.73 20.45
C ASN A 580 3.06 -5.03 20.34
N TYR A 581 3.39 -5.62 21.48
CA TYR A 581 4.29 -6.76 21.53
C TYR A 581 3.53 -8.03 21.94
N PHE A 582 2.70 -7.98 22.99
CA PHE A 582 1.93 -9.17 23.39
C PHE A 582 0.80 -9.51 22.42
N GLU A 583 -0.07 -8.56 22.07
CA GLU A 583 -1.20 -8.82 21.15
C GLU A 583 -0.71 -9.28 19.76
N ALA A 584 0.34 -8.64 19.22
CA ALA A 584 0.83 -8.91 17.88
C ALA A 584 1.35 -10.35 17.68
N PHE A 585 1.99 -10.92 18.71
CA PHE A 585 2.49 -12.29 18.67
C PHE A 585 1.48 -13.32 19.18
N THR A 586 0.25 -12.88 19.51
CA THR A 586 -0.72 -13.70 20.25
C THR A 586 -0.06 -14.35 21.48
N ALA A 587 0.92 -13.66 22.07
CA ALA A 587 1.68 -14.17 23.18
C ALA A 587 0.75 -14.21 24.39
N GLU A 588 0.35 -15.42 24.76
CA GLU A 588 -0.51 -15.65 25.91
C GLU A 588 0.33 -15.44 27.18
N PRO A 589 -0.08 -14.57 28.12
CA PRO A 589 0.52 -14.58 29.44
C PRO A 589 0.30 -15.97 30.03
N LEU A 590 1.36 -16.58 30.56
CA LEU A 590 1.27 -17.95 31.06
C LEU A 590 0.22 -18.03 32.17
N LEU A 591 -0.82 -18.84 31.96
CA LEU A 591 -1.82 -19.11 32.98
C LEU A 591 -1.14 -19.85 34.15
N PRO A 592 -1.19 -19.32 35.39
CA PRO A 592 -0.58 -19.94 36.56
C PRO A 592 -1.00 -21.41 36.77
N SER A 593 -2.20 -21.78 36.30
CA SER A 593 -2.73 -23.14 36.41
C SER A 593 -2.07 -24.17 35.48
N GLN A 594 -1.27 -23.76 34.48
CA GLN A 594 -0.67 -24.70 33.52
C GLN A 594 0.79 -25.08 33.77
N GLN A 595 1.58 -24.38 34.60
CA GLN A 595 2.97 -24.76 34.83
C GLN A 595 3.57 -24.32 36.17
N HIS A 596 3.93 -25.29 37.00
CA HIS A 596 5.00 -25.17 38.01
C HIS A 596 6.42 -25.14 37.40
N ASN A 597 6.65 -24.57 36.20
CA ASN A 597 7.90 -24.83 35.45
C ASN A 597 8.91 -23.67 35.30
N TYR A 598 8.57 -22.42 35.66
CA TYR A 598 9.61 -21.39 35.77
C TYR A 598 10.00 -21.24 37.23
N ASP A 599 11.07 -21.94 37.59
CA ASP A 599 11.59 -21.94 38.95
C ASP A 599 11.94 -20.51 39.42
N ARG A 600 11.71 -20.22 40.71
CA ARG A 600 11.90 -18.89 41.30
C ARG A 600 13.34 -18.41 41.14
N GLU A 601 14.32 -19.32 41.22
CA GLU A 601 15.72 -18.99 41.00
C GLU A 601 15.97 -18.57 39.55
N ASN A 602 15.43 -19.32 38.58
CA ASN A 602 15.52 -18.98 37.15
C ASN A 602 14.85 -17.64 36.83
N TYR A 603 13.71 -17.35 37.46
CA TYR A 603 13.04 -16.05 37.36
C TYR A 603 13.87 -14.89 37.91
N LEU A 604 14.38 -15.03 39.15
CA LEU A 604 15.24 -14.00 39.75
C LEU A 604 16.51 -13.80 38.93
N ASN A 605 17.08 -14.88 38.38
CA ASN A 605 18.19 -14.80 37.44
C ASN A 605 17.81 -14.03 36.17
N ALA A 606 16.63 -14.26 35.57
CA ALA A 606 16.18 -13.52 34.40
C ALA A 606 16.02 -12.03 34.68
N ILE A 607 15.38 -11.65 35.81
CA ILE A 607 15.26 -10.25 36.25
C ILE A 607 16.64 -9.63 36.48
N LYS A 608 17.55 -10.35 37.15
CA LYS A 608 18.93 -9.91 37.37
C LYS A 608 19.66 -9.64 36.06
N ASN A 609 19.51 -10.51 35.06
CA ASN A 609 20.11 -10.28 33.76
C ASN A 609 19.57 -9.01 33.09
N SER A 610 18.25 -8.76 33.15
CA SER A 610 17.67 -7.50 32.66
C SER A 610 18.24 -6.30 33.40
N PHE A 611 18.33 -6.36 34.73
CA PHE A 611 18.93 -5.30 35.55
C PHE A 611 20.39 -5.03 35.16
N ASP A 612 21.22 -6.08 35.10
CA ASP A 612 22.64 -5.98 34.76
C ASP A 612 22.85 -5.38 33.35
N GLN A 613 22.04 -5.79 32.38
CA GLN A 613 22.08 -5.24 31.01
C GLN A 613 21.69 -3.76 30.97
N ILE A 614 20.65 -3.37 31.72
CA ILE A 614 20.24 -1.96 31.84
C ILE A 614 21.35 -1.13 32.50
N GLN A 615 21.91 -1.62 33.61
CA GLN A 615 22.99 -0.94 34.33
C GLN A 615 24.21 -0.75 33.42
N GLN A 616 24.65 -1.80 32.72
CA GLN A 616 25.80 -1.74 31.82
C GLN A 616 25.57 -0.72 30.69
N LEU A 617 24.37 -0.70 30.10
CA LEU A 617 24.04 0.26 29.05
C LEU A 617 23.99 1.69 29.60
N LEU A 618 23.37 1.91 30.76
CA LEU A 618 23.34 3.21 31.43
C LEU A 618 24.75 3.71 31.73
N ASP A 619 25.63 2.90 32.30
CA ASP A 619 27.00 3.30 32.59
C ASP A 619 27.78 3.71 31.33
N MET A 620 27.42 3.16 30.17
CA MET A 620 27.99 3.53 28.87
C MET A 620 27.47 4.87 28.36
N ILE A 621 26.15 5.15 28.48
CA ILE A 621 25.50 6.28 27.81
C ILE A 621 25.17 7.47 28.71
N CYS A 622 25.19 7.33 30.04
CA CYS A 622 24.67 8.33 30.99
C CYS A 622 25.38 9.69 31.01
N LYS A 623 26.54 9.82 30.35
CA LYS A 623 27.28 11.09 30.24
C LYS A 623 26.94 11.88 28.97
N GLU A 624 26.24 11.28 28.01
CA GLU A 624 25.98 11.88 26.70
C GLU A 624 24.56 12.47 26.63
N GLN A 625 24.47 13.80 26.55
CA GLN A 625 23.18 14.53 26.47
C GLN A 625 22.36 14.19 25.22
N ILE A 626 22.94 13.49 24.23
CA ILE A 626 22.25 13.09 23.00
C ILE A 626 21.24 11.95 23.24
N TYR A 627 21.39 11.17 24.32
CA TYR A 627 20.58 9.97 24.59
C TYR A 627 19.54 10.15 25.70
N MET A 628 19.12 11.37 26.01
CA MET A 628 18.25 11.65 27.16
C MET A 628 16.92 10.89 27.14
N SER A 629 16.32 10.70 25.97
CA SER A 629 15.10 9.90 25.80
C SER A 629 15.33 8.42 26.11
N VAL A 630 16.46 7.87 25.67
CA VAL A 630 16.90 6.48 25.92
C VAL A 630 17.18 6.27 27.41
N ILE A 631 17.91 7.19 28.05
CA ILE A 631 18.22 7.13 29.48
C ILE A 631 16.93 7.16 30.31
N LEU A 632 15.99 8.05 29.99
CA LEU A 632 14.72 8.14 30.68
C LEU A 632 13.93 6.81 30.60
N ARG A 633 13.91 6.16 29.43
CA ARG A 633 13.25 4.86 29.23
C ARG A 633 13.88 3.75 30.07
N LEU A 634 15.21 3.67 30.10
CA LEU A 634 15.94 2.71 30.94
C LEU A 634 15.66 2.94 32.44
N ILE A 635 15.58 4.19 32.88
CA ILE A 635 15.21 4.51 34.28
C ILE A 635 13.78 4.07 34.57
N ARG A 636 12.82 4.34 33.68
CA ARG A 636 11.44 3.84 33.81
C ARG A 636 11.39 2.31 33.89
N LEU A 637 12.22 1.62 33.11
CA LEU A 637 12.32 0.16 33.15
C LEU A 637 12.89 -0.37 34.48
N LEU A 638 13.88 0.29 35.07
CA LEU A 638 14.38 -0.03 36.41
C LEU A 638 13.32 0.17 37.50
N ILE A 639 12.48 1.19 37.37
CA ILE A 639 11.33 1.41 38.27
C ILE A 639 10.35 0.24 38.14
N LEU A 640 10.03 -0.19 36.92
CA LEU A 640 9.16 -1.34 36.69
C LEU A 640 9.75 -2.63 37.27
N ILE A 641 11.07 -2.85 37.18
CA ILE A 641 11.74 -3.98 37.85
C ILE A 641 11.54 -3.90 39.37
N ARG A 642 11.81 -2.74 39.99
CA ARG A 642 11.60 -2.51 41.43
C ARG A 642 10.16 -2.78 41.86
N LEU A 643 9.18 -2.39 41.04
CA LEU A 643 7.75 -2.54 41.36
C LEU A 643 7.25 -3.98 41.20
N ASN A 644 7.70 -4.68 40.16
CA ASN A 644 7.27 -6.05 39.89
C ASN A 644 7.99 -7.08 40.77
N GLU A 645 9.26 -6.82 41.11
CA GLU A 645 10.09 -7.68 41.95
C GLU A 645 10.84 -6.88 43.03
N PRO A 646 10.22 -6.68 44.20
CA PRO A 646 10.76 -5.83 45.28
C PRO A 646 12.14 -6.25 45.80
N THR A 647 12.61 -7.49 45.57
CA THR A 647 13.95 -7.92 46.00
C THR A 647 15.07 -7.09 45.37
N PHE A 648 14.83 -6.48 44.20
CA PHE A 648 15.79 -5.61 43.50
C PHE A 648 15.73 -4.14 43.96
N ALA A 649 14.86 -3.79 44.92
CA ALA A 649 14.67 -2.39 45.34
C ALA A 649 15.96 -1.73 45.84
N THR A 650 16.76 -2.44 46.65
CA THR A 650 18.03 -1.92 47.19
C THR A 650 19.06 -1.67 46.10
N GLU A 651 19.15 -2.58 45.12
CA GLU A 651 20.08 -2.46 43.99
C GLU A 651 19.69 -1.28 43.08
N VAL A 652 18.40 -1.14 42.76
CA VAL A 652 17.87 -0.01 41.99
C VAL A 652 18.12 1.33 42.71
N ILE A 653 17.84 1.42 44.01
CA ILE A 653 18.08 2.66 44.78
C ILE A 653 19.57 3.00 44.83
N THR A 654 20.44 2.01 44.96
CA THR A 654 21.89 2.21 44.96
C THR A 654 22.38 2.73 43.61
N LEU A 655 21.88 2.14 42.52
CA LEU A 655 22.15 2.61 41.16
C LEU A 655 21.63 4.04 40.96
N PHE A 656 20.41 4.37 41.41
CA PHE A 656 19.85 5.73 41.27
C PHE A 656 20.69 6.80 41.96
N LYS A 657 21.19 6.52 43.17
CA LYS A 657 22.15 7.42 43.86
C LYS A 657 23.40 7.66 43.02
N SER A 658 23.96 6.61 42.42
CA SER A 658 25.15 6.73 41.57
C SER A 658 24.87 7.53 40.28
N LEU A 659 23.67 7.39 39.71
CA LEU A 659 23.25 8.07 38.49
C LEU A 659 22.89 9.54 38.72
N ASN A 660 22.39 9.90 39.90
CA ASN A 660 21.96 11.27 40.19
C ASN A 660 23.10 12.29 40.06
N HIS A 661 24.33 11.85 40.34
CA HIS A 661 25.54 12.66 40.16
C HIS A 661 26.01 12.76 38.69
N LYS A 662 25.54 11.88 37.81
CA LYS A 662 25.95 11.79 36.40
C LYS A 662 24.99 12.50 35.43
N VAL A 663 23.72 12.70 35.82
CA VAL A 663 22.67 13.22 34.92
C VAL A 663 22.30 14.67 35.28
N THR A 664 22.06 15.50 34.25
CA THR A 664 21.72 16.93 34.42
C THR A 664 20.24 17.26 34.27
N SER A 665 19.42 16.42 33.61
CA SER A 665 18.00 16.69 33.37
C SER A 665 17.17 16.71 34.66
N LEU A 666 16.45 17.80 34.87
CA LEU A 666 15.50 17.95 35.98
C LEU A 666 14.41 16.88 35.98
N LYS A 667 13.90 16.48 34.80
CA LYS A 667 12.87 15.43 34.67
C LYS A 667 13.41 14.07 35.13
N ILE A 668 14.66 13.75 34.77
CA ILE A 668 15.31 12.51 35.21
C ILE A 668 15.65 12.57 36.71
N LYS A 669 16.17 13.69 37.20
CA LYS A 669 16.49 13.84 38.64
C LYS A 669 15.28 13.60 39.53
N LYS A 670 14.10 14.08 39.13
CA LYS A 670 12.83 13.77 39.85
C LYS A 670 12.61 12.27 40.03
N TYR A 671 12.90 11.45 39.02
CA TYR A 671 12.81 9.99 39.13
C TYR A 671 13.87 9.39 40.06
N LEU A 672 15.08 9.93 40.06
CA LEU A 672 16.22 9.40 40.82
C LEU A 672 16.16 9.78 42.31
N GLU A 673 15.53 10.90 42.64
CA GLU A 673 15.46 11.44 44.01
C GLU A 673 14.23 10.97 44.78
N GLU A 674 13.15 10.60 44.08
CA GLU A 674 11.89 10.16 44.70
C GLU A 674 12.06 8.82 45.44
N ARG A 675 11.79 8.84 46.75
CA ARG A 675 11.95 7.67 47.63
C ARG A 675 10.63 6.95 47.87
N SER A 676 9.52 7.67 47.84
CA SER A 676 8.20 7.10 48.04
C SER A 676 7.79 6.28 46.82
N THR A 677 7.51 5.00 47.02
CA THR A 677 7.03 4.11 45.96
C THR A 677 5.71 4.62 45.37
N GLU A 678 4.81 5.18 46.19
CA GLU A 678 3.51 5.70 45.75
C GLU A 678 3.66 6.96 44.90
N GLN A 679 4.50 7.92 45.32
CA GLN A 679 4.77 9.14 44.54
C GLN A 679 5.48 8.81 43.23
N LEU A 680 6.41 7.85 43.25
CA LEU A 680 7.10 7.37 42.05
C LEU A 680 6.13 6.72 41.04
N VAL A 681 5.19 5.91 41.52
CA VAL A 681 4.14 5.31 40.67
C VAL A 681 3.23 6.39 40.09
N ASN A 682 2.81 7.37 40.89
CA ASN A 682 1.97 8.47 40.41
C ASN A 682 2.72 9.33 39.37
N PHE A 683 4.01 9.59 39.59
CA PHE A 683 4.84 10.31 38.64
C PHE A 683 5.00 9.55 37.32
N LEU A 684 5.32 8.25 37.39
CA LEU A 684 5.39 7.38 36.20
C LEU A 684 4.06 7.31 35.45
N HIS A 685 2.94 7.17 36.17
CA HIS A 685 1.61 7.11 35.58
C HIS A 685 1.27 8.41 34.85
N ASN A 686 1.47 9.56 35.49
CA ASN A 686 1.19 10.87 34.91
C ASN A 686 2.09 11.18 33.71
N ASP A 687 3.37 10.82 33.78
CA ASP A 687 4.34 11.03 32.71
C ASP A 687 4.05 10.16 31.47
N LEU A 688 3.63 8.91 31.66
CA LEU A 688 3.19 8.04 30.55
C LEU A 688 1.86 8.53 29.95
N ASN A 689 0.94 9.01 30.79
CA ASN A 689 -0.41 9.44 30.40
C ASN A 689 -0.48 10.90 29.91
N GLU A 690 0.63 11.65 29.93
CA GLU A 690 0.68 13.10 29.62
C GLU A 690 0.00 13.46 28.29
N THR A 691 0.15 12.60 27.28
CA THR A 691 -0.45 12.77 25.94
C THR A 691 -1.63 11.84 25.67
N GLY A 692 -1.94 10.91 26.58
CA GLY A 692 -2.87 9.79 26.38
C GLY A 692 -2.37 8.68 25.42
N CYS A 693 -1.16 8.82 24.87
CA CYS A 693 -0.57 7.86 23.93
C CYS A 693 -0.08 6.57 24.59
N ASP A 694 0.23 6.61 25.88
CA ASP A 694 0.53 5.44 26.70
C ASP A 694 -0.14 5.62 28.07
N SER A 695 -0.14 4.57 28.88
CA SER A 695 -0.63 4.62 30.26
C SER A 695 -0.06 3.45 31.04
N LEU A 696 -0.01 3.57 32.36
CA LEU A 696 0.42 2.47 33.21
C LEU A 696 -0.77 1.51 33.46
N VAL A 697 -0.53 0.20 33.38
CA VAL A 697 -1.59 -0.82 33.48
C VAL A 697 -1.18 -1.94 34.43
N ILE A 698 -2.12 -2.38 35.26
CA ILE A 698 -2.01 -3.60 36.07
C ILE A 698 -2.64 -4.73 35.28
N VAL A 699 -1.91 -5.82 35.05
CA VAL A 699 -2.46 -7.05 34.49
C VAL A 699 -2.63 -8.04 35.63
N TYR A 700 -3.84 -8.56 35.83
CA TYR A 700 -4.19 -9.47 36.92
C TYR A 700 -4.96 -10.68 36.38
N TYR A 701 -4.41 -11.85 36.61
CA TYR A 701 -5.07 -13.13 36.42
C TYR A 701 -5.94 -13.43 37.65
N ASP A 702 -7.24 -13.63 37.45
CA ASP A 702 -8.18 -13.88 38.55
C ASP A 702 -8.04 -15.31 39.06
N CYS A 703 -7.09 -15.48 39.99
CA CYS A 703 -6.80 -16.72 40.71
C CYS A 703 -7.44 -16.77 42.11
N LYS A 704 -8.39 -15.86 42.43
CA LYS A 704 -9.05 -15.69 43.74
C LYS A 704 -8.18 -15.13 44.89
N ASP A 705 -6.91 -14.82 44.65
CA ASP A 705 -6.05 -14.12 45.60
C ASP A 705 -6.12 -12.59 45.44
N LEU A 706 -5.86 -11.83 46.50
CA LEU A 706 -5.80 -10.37 46.43
C LEU A 706 -4.63 -9.91 45.57
N SER A 707 -4.90 -8.99 44.64
CA SER A 707 -3.86 -8.35 43.81
C SER A 707 -2.84 -7.61 44.69
N LYS A 708 -1.54 -7.79 44.44
CA LYS A 708 -0.46 -7.08 45.14
C LYS A 708 -0.49 -5.57 44.89
N PHE A 709 -1.18 -5.15 43.83
CA PHE A 709 -1.34 -3.76 43.43
C PHE A 709 -2.73 -3.18 43.76
N SER A 710 -3.55 -3.85 44.57
CA SER A 710 -4.91 -3.39 44.92
C SER A 710 -4.94 -1.97 45.49
N ASN A 711 -3.89 -1.57 46.20
CA ASN A 711 -3.76 -0.23 46.77
C ASN A 711 -3.51 0.85 45.69
N LEU A 712 -2.92 0.47 44.56
CA LEU A 712 -2.60 1.37 43.45
C LEU A 712 -3.79 1.55 42.48
N GLU A 713 -4.79 0.67 42.52
CA GLU A 713 -6.06 0.87 41.79
C GLU A 713 -6.75 2.18 42.20
N LYS A 714 -6.59 2.60 43.46
CA LYS A 714 -7.12 3.86 44.00
C LYS A 714 -6.53 5.10 43.32
N ASN A 715 -5.39 4.95 42.64
CA ASN A 715 -4.69 6.06 41.97
C ASN A 715 -5.12 6.21 40.50
N GLY A 716 -6.23 5.58 40.09
CA GLY A 716 -6.78 5.68 38.73
C GLY A 716 -6.06 4.82 37.68
N ILE A 717 -5.15 3.94 38.10
CA ILE A 717 -4.45 3.00 37.21
C ILE A 717 -5.41 1.92 36.75
N THR A 718 -5.43 1.66 35.44
CA THR A 718 -6.33 0.66 34.86
C THR A 718 -5.88 -0.75 35.20
N LYS A 719 -6.80 -1.57 35.73
CA LYS A 719 -6.57 -2.99 36.00
C LYS A 719 -7.28 -3.88 34.98
N LEU A 720 -6.51 -4.74 34.33
CA LEU A 720 -6.99 -5.76 33.41
C LEU A 720 -7.12 -7.09 34.12
N THR A 721 -8.36 -7.52 34.36
CA THR A 721 -8.65 -8.80 34.98
C THR A 721 -9.03 -9.84 33.92
N TYR A 722 -8.44 -11.04 33.99
CA TYR A 722 -8.76 -12.14 33.06
C TYR A 722 -8.66 -13.52 33.72
N LYS A 723 -9.47 -14.48 33.24
CA LYS A 723 -9.47 -15.90 33.67
C LYS A 723 -9.05 -16.88 32.59
N SER A 724 -8.97 -16.41 31.35
CA SER A 724 -8.63 -17.22 30.18
C SER A 724 -7.98 -16.34 29.11
N ASP A 725 -7.32 -16.97 28.14
CA ASP A 725 -6.68 -16.27 27.02
C ASP A 725 -7.67 -15.44 26.21
N LYS A 726 -8.92 -15.91 26.08
CA LYS A 726 -10.00 -15.16 25.41
C LYS A 726 -10.37 -13.89 26.19
N GLU A 727 -10.44 -13.98 27.51
CA GLU A 727 -10.72 -12.83 28.36
C GLU A 727 -9.56 -11.84 28.37
N PHE A 728 -8.32 -12.33 28.38
CA PHE A 728 -7.13 -11.49 28.27
C PHE A 728 -7.15 -10.69 26.96
N ASN A 729 -7.37 -11.36 25.83
CA ASN A 729 -7.48 -10.71 24.53
C ASN A 729 -8.65 -9.71 24.48
N SER A 730 -9.80 -10.03 25.10
CA SER A 730 -10.93 -9.09 25.20
C SER A 730 -10.59 -7.87 26.07
N ALA A 731 -9.87 -8.06 27.17
CA ALA A 731 -9.41 -7.00 28.05
C ALA A 731 -8.40 -6.08 27.35
N LEU A 732 -7.48 -6.65 26.55
CA LEU A 732 -6.56 -5.89 25.70
C LEU A 732 -7.30 -5.00 24.69
N GLN A 733 -8.42 -5.45 24.11
CA GLN A 733 -9.20 -4.59 23.22
C GLN A 733 -9.83 -3.38 23.93
N LYS A 734 -10.13 -3.49 25.24
CA LYS A 734 -10.81 -2.42 26.00
C LYS A 734 -9.88 -1.28 26.40
N ILE A 735 -8.57 -1.53 26.52
CA ILE A 735 -7.58 -0.51 26.89
C ILE A 735 -7.04 0.29 25.71
N LYS A 736 -7.33 -0.14 24.47
CA LYS A 736 -6.93 0.60 23.28
C LYS A 736 -7.53 2.01 23.33
N PRO A 737 -6.77 3.04 22.92
CA PRO A 737 -7.29 4.40 22.92
C PRO A 737 -8.58 4.44 22.10
N LEU A 738 -9.65 4.98 22.71
CA LEU A 738 -10.90 5.29 22.04
C LEU A 738 -10.66 6.43 21.04
N ILE A 739 -10.13 6.06 19.88
CA ILE A 739 -10.17 6.91 18.71
C ILE A 739 -11.61 6.81 18.28
N ASP A 740 -12.34 7.93 18.36
CA ASP A 740 -13.74 8.00 18.00
C ASP A 740 -13.87 7.78 16.49
N GLN A 741 -13.76 6.50 16.09
CA GLN A 741 -13.80 6.04 14.73
C GLN A 741 -15.11 6.56 14.14
N LYS A 742 -16.22 6.58 14.89
CA LYS A 742 -17.49 7.13 14.41
C LYS A 742 -17.46 8.64 14.13
N ARG A 743 -16.66 9.45 14.81
CA ARG A 743 -16.56 10.91 14.56
C ARG A 743 -15.54 11.26 13.47
N ILE A 744 -14.51 10.43 13.31
CA ILE A 744 -13.44 10.56 12.30
C ILE A 744 -13.84 9.87 10.99
N ASP A 745 -14.40 8.66 11.07
CA ASP A 745 -15.25 8.09 10.03
C ASP A 745 -16.43 9.05 9.78
N SER A 746 -17.05 9.74 10.73
CA SER A 746 -18.04 10.79 10.34
C SER A 746 -17.44 11.92 9.48
N ILE A 747 -16.13 12.08 9.31
CA ILE A 747 -15.53 13.01 8.34
C ILE A 747 -15.11 12.25 7.07
N GLU A 748 -14.36 11.15 7.21
CA GLU A 748 -13.86 10.29 6.12
C GLU A 748 -14.98 9.48 5.45
N ASN A 749 -15.87 8.93 6.27
CA ASN A 749 -17.15 8.27 5.98
C ASN A 749 -18.30 9.27 5.75
N LYS A 750 -18.30 10.59 6.11
CA LYS A 750 -19.31 11.50 5.50
C LYS A 750 -19.02 11.72 4.01
N LEU A 751 -17.75 11.80 3.63
CA LEU A 751 -17.33 11.84 2.23
C LEU A 751 -17.51 10.45 1.57
N GLN A 752 -17.04 9.36 2.19
CA GLN A 752 -17.19 8.01 1.63
C GLN A 752 -18.61 7.44 1.69
N ILE A 753 -19.46 7.77 2.68
CA ILE A 753 -20.89 7.40 2.73
C ILE A 753 -21.69 8.29 1.77
N TRP A 754 -21.30 9.53 1.51
CA TRP A 754 -21.87 10.31 0.40
C TRP A 754 -21.51 9.67 -0.95
N PHE A 755 -20.26 9.21 -1.13
CA PHE A 755 -19.81 8.49 -2.33
C PHE A 755 -20.36 7.04 -2.45
N HIS A 756 -20.61 6.33 -1.34
CA HIS A 756 -21.17 4.97 -1.34
C HIS A 756 -22.70 4.94 -1.43
N LYS A 757 -23.40 6.00 -0.97
CA LYS A 757 -24.86 6.10 -1.13
C LYS A 757 -25.31 6.23 -2.58
N ILE A 758 -24.40 6.53 -3.51
CA ILE A 758 -24.67 6.60 -4.95
C ILE A 758 -24.43 5.25 -5.65
N ARG A 759 -23.69 4.30 -5.04
CA ARG A 759 -23.12 3.16 -5.79
C ARG A 759 -23.90 1.85 -5.78
N ASP A 760 -24.80 1.57 -4.83
CA ASP A 760 -25.32 0.20 -4.70
C ASP A 760 -26.78 0.02 -5.13
N SER A 761 -26.95 -0.26 -6.43
CA SER A 761 -28.06 -1.05 -6.98
C SER A 761 -27.92 -2.52 -6.56
N PRO A 762 -29.00 -3.22 -6.14
CA PRO A 762 -28.93 -4.49 -5.39
C PRO A 762 -28.46 -5.73 -6.19
N LYS A 763 -28.12 -5.56 -7.48
CA LYS A 763 -27.85 -6.68 -8.40
C LYS A 763 -26.37 -7.07 -8.52
N GLU A 764 -25.43 -6.21 -8.15
CA GLU A 764 -23.98 -6.50 -8.26
C GLU A 764 -23.32 -6.90 -6.93
N THR A 765 -23.88 -6.50 -5.80
CA THR A 765 -23.47 -6.94 -4.46
C THR A 765 -23.62 -8.45 -4.29
N ARG A 766 -24.58 -9.10 -4.98
CA ARG A 766 -24.73 -10.57 -5.00
C ARG A 766 -23.65 -11.28 -5.83
N LYS A 767 -23.09 -10.63 -6.86
CA LYS A 767 -21.98 -11.20 -7.67
C LYS A 767 -20.64 -11.05 -6.94
N ILE A 768 -20.40 -9.93 -6.25
CA ILE A 768 -19.18 -9.70 -5.46
C ILE A 768 -19.19 -10.53 -4.17
N GLN A 769 -20.33 -10.66 -3.46
CA GLN A 769 -20.44 -11.60 -2.34
C GLN A 769 -20.35 -13.07 -2.79
N GLY A 770 -20.77 -13.40 -4.02
CA GLY A 770 -20.55 -14.69 -4.65
C GLY A 770 -19.07 -14.96 -4.98
N TRP A 771 -18.33 -13.94 -5.42
CA TRP A 771 -16.89 -14.03 -5.69
C TRP A 771 -16.06 -14.07 -4.40
N TYR A 772 -16.42 -13.29 -3.38
CA TYR A 772 -15.78 -13.29 -2.05
C TYR A 772 -16.04 -14.62 -1.30
N ARG A 773 -17.23 -15.22 -1.47
CA ARG A 773 -17.48 -16.60 -1.03
C ARG A 773 -16.64 -17.60 -1.82
N ARG A 774 -16.53 -17.48 -3.15
CA ARG A 774 -15.66 -18.36 -3.96
C ARG A 774 -14.17 -18.24 -3.58
N VAL A 775 -13.65 -17.05 -3.30
CA VAL A 775 -12.24 -16.83 -2.89
C VAL A 775 -11.97 -17.33 -1.46
N LYS A 776 -12.92 -17.19 -0.53
CA LYS A 776 -12.84 -17.77 0.82
C LYS A 776 -12.96 -19.29 0.78
N THR A 777 -13.74 -19.84 -0.16
CA THR A 777 -13.76 -21.28 -0.47
C THR A 777 -12.46 -21.73 -1.13
N VAL A 778 -11.79 -20.95 -2.00
CA VAL A 778 -10.46 -21.29 -2.57
C VAL A 778 -9.35 -21.29 -1.51
N ARG A 779 -9.34 -20.35 -0.55
CA ARG A 779 -8.40 -20.36 0.58
C ARG A 779 -8.67 -21.50 1.57
N LYS A 780 -9.95 -21.84 1.81
CA LYS A 780 -10.31 -23.09 2.53
C LYS A 780 -9.88 -24.32 1.72
N ILE A 781 -10.12 -24.38 0.42
CA ILE A 781 -9.69 -25.46 -0.49
C ILE A 781 -8.16 -25.61 -0.49
N LYS A 782 -7.36 -24.55 -0.34
CA LYS A 782 -5.89 -24.62 -0.30
C LYS A 782 -5.34 -25.24 0.99
N VAL A 783 -5.98 -24.93 2.13
CA VAL A 783 -5.70 -25.58 3.43
C VAL A 783 -6.28 -27.00 3.49
N TRP A 784 -7.42 -27.21 2.82
CA TRP A 784 -8.11 -28.49 2.71
C TRP A 784 -7.43 -29.44 1.70
N LEU A 785 -6.74 -28.94 0.68
CA LEU A 785 -5.84 -29.65 -0.25
C LEU A 785 -4.64 -30.28 0.47
N HIS A 786 -4.12 -29.62 1.51
CA HIS A 786 -3.07 -30.17 2.39
C HIS A 786 -3.58 -31.31 3.28
N LEU A 787 -4.81 -31.20 3.80
CA LEU A 787 -5.48 -32.24 4.60
C LEU A 787 -5.88 -33.48 3.74
N LEU A 788 -6.26 -33.26 2.48
CA LEU A 788 -6.53 -34.32 1.49
C LEU A 788 -5.26 -35.09 1.08
N TYR A 789 -4.10 -34.42 1.03
CA TYR A 789 -2.79 -35.03 0.76
C TYR A 789 -2.38 -36.01 1.87
N ALA A 790 -2.71 -35.69 3.12
CA ALA A 790 -2.48 -36.57 4.27
C ALA A 790 -3.44 -37.77 4.31
N ALA A 791 -4.74 -37.55 4.06
CA ALA A 791 -5.76 -38.60 4.11
C ALA A 791 -5.60 -39.67 3.01
N LYS A 792 -5.21 -39.29 1.78
CA LYS A 792 -4.95 -40.25 0.68
C LYS A 792 -3.69 -41.10 0.91
N ASN A 793 -2.64 -40.51 1.50
CA ASN A 793 -1.42 -41.22 1.89
C ASN A 793 -1.72 -42.29 2.96
N ILE A 794 -2.56 -41.92 3.91
CA ILE A 794 -3.07 -42.79 4.97
C ILE A 794 -3.91 -43.95 4.40
N GLN A 795 -4.85 -43.71 3.49
CA GLN A 795 -5.74 -44.76 2.97
C GLN A 795 -5.01 -45.76 2.05
N VAL A 796 -4.04 -45.30 1.27
CA VAL A 796 -3.23 -46.15 0.36
C VAL A 796 -2.20 -46.96 1.14
N TRP A 797 -1.61 -46.37 2.19
CA TRP A 797 -0.73 -47.07 3.13
C TRP A 797 -1.47 -48.21 3.83
N ILE A 798 -2.69 -47.95 4.32
CA ILE A 798 -3.56 -48.94 4.97
C ILE A 798 -3.97 -50.08 4.04
N ARG A 799 -4.40 -49.78 2.80
CA ARG A 799 -4.72 -50.80 1.77
C ARG A 799 -3.54 -51.68 1.36
N ARG A 800 -2.30 -51.17 1.38
CA ARG A 800 -1.10 -51.93 1.01
C ARG A 800 -0.55 -52.77 2.15
N VAL A 801 -0.64 -52.29 3.39
CA VAL A 801 -0.29 -53.06 4.59
C VAL A 801 -1.23 -54.27 4.74
N PHE A 802 -2.53 -54.09 4.52
CA PHE A 802 -3.50 -55.19 4.64
C PHE A 802 -3.45 -56.22 3.50
N LYS A 803 -3.09 -55.83 2.27
CA LYS A 803 -2.92 -56.78 1.17
C LYS A 803 -1.66 -57.67 1.30
N ARG A 804 -0.67 -57.23 2.09
CA ARG A 804 0.58 -57.97 2.29
C ARG A 804 0.61 -58.80 3.58
N ILE A 805 -0.33 -58.55 4.49
CA ILE A 805 -0.43 -59.31 5.73
C ILE A 805 -1.87 -59.83 5.81
N LYS A 806 -2.08 -61.10 5.40
CA LYS A 806 -3.15 -61.91 6.01
C LYS A 806 -2.73 -62.15 7.46
N SER A 807 -2.82 -61.12 8.29
CA SER A 807 -2.56 -61.19 9.73
C SER A 807 -3.89 -61.46 10.42
N ARG A 808 -3.88 -62.44 11.32
CA ARG A 808 -4.99 -62.78 12.21
C ARG A 808 -5.10 -61.81 13.42
N ASP A 809 -4.47 -60.62 13.36
CA ASP A 809 -4.45 -59.67 14.47
C ASP A 809 -5.69 -58.72 14.44
N PRO A 810 -6.59 -58.77 15.45
CA PRO A 810 -7.84 -58.01 15.46
C PRO A 810 -7.66 -56.49 15.55
N ILE A 811 -6.57 -56.02 16.15
CA ILE A 811 -6.35 -54.59 16.41
C ILE A 811 -5.99 -53.84 15.12
N LEU A 812 -5.21 -54.47 14.24
CA LEU A 812 -4.87 -53.94 12.92
C LEU A 812 -6.11 -53.83 12.02
N ASN A 813 -7.05 -54.78 12.11
CA ASN A 813 -8.31 -54.78 11.36
C ASN A 813 -9.22 -53.61 11.74
N LYS A 814 -9.29 -53.27 13.03
CA LYS A 814 -10.11 -52.16 13.53
C LYS A 814 -9.60 -50.81 13.01
N ILE A 815 -8.29 -50.57 13.13
CA ILE A 815 -7.65 -49.34 12.63
C ILE A 815 -7.80 -49.20 11.11
N TYR A 816 -7.71 -50.31 10.37
CA TYR A 816 -7.90 -50.33 8.92
C TYR A 816 -9.32 -49.92 8.49
N ASN A 817 -10.35 -50.46 9.16
CA ASN A 817 -11.75 -50.19 8.81
C ASN A 817 -12.17 -48.76 9.12
N ASP A 818 -11.72 -48.20 10.24
CA ASP A 818 -12.03 -46.82 10.64
C ASP A 818 -11.42 -45.80 9.66
N MET A 819 -10.19 -46.06 9.20
CA MET A 819 -9.51 -45.19 8.24
C MET A 819 -10.07 -45.32 6.82
N ILE A 820 -10.60 -46.48 6.42
CA ILE A 820 -11.30 -46.63 5.13
C ILE A 820 -12.63 -45.85 5.11
N LYS A 821 -13.39 -45.86 6.21
CA LYS A 821 -14.62 -45.07 6.35
C LYS A 821 -14.33 -43.58 6.22
N PHE A 822 -13.33 -43.09 6.96
CA PHE A 822 -12.90 -41.70 6.93
C PHE A 822 -12.52 -41.23 5.52
N CYS A 823 -11.78 -42.05 4.78
CA CYS A 823 -11.29 -41.64 3.47
C CYS A 823 -12.29 -41.88 2.32
N LYS A 824 -13.31 -42.75 2.48
CA LYS A 824 -14.42 -42.88 1.51
C LYS A 824 -15.25 -41.59 1.46
N ILE A 825 -15.54 -41.01 2.62
CA ILE A 825 -16.26 -39.74 2.77
C ILE A 825 -15.53 -38.62 2.00
N ILE A 826 -14.20 -38.58 2.08
CA ILE A 826 -13.35 -37.59 1.38
C ILE A 826 -13.26 -37.84 -0.14
N THR A 827 -13.44 -39.08 -0.60
CA THR A 827 -13.27 -39.46 -2.02
C THR A 827 -14.53 -39.20 -2.86
N GLU A 828 -15.72 -39.16 -2.26
CA GLU A 828 -16.96 -38.78 -2.95
C GLU A 828 -17.02 -37.29 -3.29
N GLU A 829 -16.32 -36.43 -2.54
CA GLU A 829 -16.33 -34.97 -2.76
C GLU A 829 -15.41 -34.48 -3.90
N VAL A 830 -14.46 -35.28 -4.41
CA VAL A 830 -13.41 -34.79 -5.34
C VAL A 830 -13.09 -35.79 -6.47
N LYS A 831 -13.78 -35.70 -7.61
CA LYS A 831 -13.48 -36.49 -8.81
C LYS A 831 -12.97 -35.64 -9.99
N ASN A 832 -11.89 -36.15 -10.59
CA ASN A 832 -11.41 -36.01 -12.00
C ASN A 832 -10.34 -34.95 -12.33
N LYS A 833 -9.02 -35.32 -12.31
CA LYS A 833 -8.10 -35.29 -13.50
C LYS A 833 -6.57 -35.53 -13.33
N SER A 834 -5.97 -35.81 -12.17
CA SER A 834 -4.49 -35.71 -12.04
C SER A 834 -3.72 -36.92 -11.47
N VAL A 835 -4.06 -38.16 -11.84
CA VAL A 835 -3.44 -39.39 -11.30
C VAL A 835 -2.08 -39.77 -11.92
N TYR A 836 -1.70 -39.22 -13.07
CA TYR A 836 -0.56 -39.77 -13.82
C TYR A 836 0.84 -39.34 -13.32
N LYS A 837 0.97 -38.24 -12.54
CA LYS A 837 2.29 -37.63 -12.25
C LYS A 837 3.03 -38.15 -11.01
N TYR A 838 2.45 -39.04 -10.20
CA TYR A 838 3.03 -39.39 -8.88
C TYR A 838 3.69 -40.77 -8.77
N ASN A 839 3.91 -41.46 -9.89
CA ASN A 839 4.51 -42.81 -9.87
C ASN A 839 6.04 -42.83 -9.74
N ILE A 840 6.75 -41.69 -9.74
CA ILE A 840 8.22 -41.70 -9.92
C ILE A 840 9.04 -41.64 -8.60
N LEU A 841 8.51 -41.16 -7.48
CA LEU A 841 9.37 -40.66 -6.38
C LEU A 841 9.46 -41.50 -5.08
N LEU A 842 9.02 -42.76 -5.03
CA LEU A 842 9.05 -43.55 -3.78
C LEU A 842 9.80 -44.89 -3.89
N LYS A 843 11.15 -44.82 -3.91
CA LYS A 843 12.06 -45.93 -3.56
C LYS A 843 13.11 -45.41 -2.56
N GLY A 844 13.35 -46.12 -1.45
CA GLY A 844 14.51 -45.84 -0.58
C GLY A 844 14.45 -46.35 0.87
N GLN A 845 15.64 -46.62 1.41
CA GLN A 845 16.02 -47.25 2.70
C GLN A 845 15.48 -46.56 3.97
N THR A 846 14.91 -45.36 3.87
CA THR A 846 14.38 -44.59 5.02
C THR A 846 13.19 -45.29 5.70
N VAL A 847 12.43 -46.10 4.97
CA VAL A 847 11.27 -46.83 5.52
C VAL A 847 11.70 -47.96 6.46
N ASP A 848 12.84 -48.60 6.21
CA ASP A 848 13.34 -49.71 7.04
C ASP A 848 13.88 -49.25 8.40
N VAL A 849 14.43 -48.03 8.46
CA VAL A 849 14.94 -47.40 9.70
C VAL A 849 13.78 -47.05 10.64
N VAL A 850 12.69 -46.49 10.10
CA VAL A 850 11.52 -46.06 10.88
C VAL A 850 10.77 -47.25 11.49
N VAL A 851 10.68 -48.37 10.77
CA VAL A 851 10.04 -49.60 11.27
C VAL A 851 10.85 -50.23 12.41
N LYS A 852 12.19 -50.20 12.34
CA LYS A 852 13.06 -50.70 13.42
C LYS A 852 12.90 -49.90 14.72
N LEU A 853 12.85 -48.57 14.62
CA LEU A 853 12.71 -47.66 15.77
C LEU A 853 11.38 -47.85 16.51
N ILE A 854 10.27 -48.03 15.78
CA ILE A 854 8.95 -48.22 16.39
C ILE A 854 8.85 -49.57 17.12
N LYS A 855 9.56 -50.60 16.64
CA LYS A 855 9.56 -51.94 17.24
C LYS A 855 10.32 -51.98 18.57
N LEU A 856 11.49 -51.32 18.62
CA LEU A 856 12.30 -51.18 19.83
C LEU A 856 11.58 -50.35 20.91
N TYR A 857 10.94 -49.24 20.51
CA TYR A 857 10.18 -48.39 21.43
C TYR A 857 9.01 -49.12 22.12
N ARG A 858 8.33 -50.02 21.39
CA ARG A 858 7.23 -50.82 21.96
C ARG A 858 7.71 -51.91 22.91
N GLN A 859 8.86 -52.53 22.65
CA GLN A 859 9.45 -53.52 23.56
C GLN A 859 9.88 -52.89 24.88
N MET A 860 10.39 -51.66 24.81
CA MET A 860 10.78 -50.86 25.98
C MET A 860 9.57 -50.48 26.84
N ASN A 861 8.49 -49.99 26.21
CA ASN A 861 7.24 -49.66 26.93
C ASN A 861 6.54 -50.89 27.53
N TYR A 862 6.59 -52.04 26.87
CA TYR A 862 6.01 -53.28 27.42
C TYR A 862 6.80 -53.78 28.65
N PHE A 863 8.11 -53.58 28.68
CA PHE A 863 8.95 -53.97 29.81
C PHE A 863 8.76 -53.03 31.02
N ILE A 864 8.60 -51.72 30.77
CA ILE A 864 8.39 -50.69 31.80
C ILE A 864 7.06 -50.88 32.54
N ASN A 865 6.01 -51.29 31.83
CA ASN A 865 4.67 -51.36 32.41
C ASN A 865 4.37 -52.65 33.20
N ASN A 866 5.25 -53.67 33.19
CA ASN A 866 4.91 -55.03 33.67
C ASN A 866 5.88 -55.66 34.69
N CYS A 867 6.68 -54.92 35.47
CA CYS A 867 7.56 -55.54 36.49
C CYS A 867 7.60 -54.81 37.84
N SER A 868 7.22 -55.54 38.90
CA SER A 868 7.51 -55.22 40.31
C SER A 868 8.94 -55.62 40.69
N SER A 869 9.47 -54.98 41.74
CA SER A 869 10.85 -55.00 42.23
C SER A 869 11.44 -56.40 42.41
N ASN A 870 12.39 -56.79 41.54
CA ASN A 870 13.33 -57.88 41.83
C ASN A 870 14.67 -57.64 41.11
N THR A 871 15.78 -57.84 41.82
CA THR A 871 17.12 -57.28 41.51
C THR A 871 17.88 -57.94 40.35
N ASN A 872 17.43 -59.07 39.80
CA ASN A 872 18.14 -59.78 38.72
C ASN A 872 17.79 -59.32 37.27
N LYS A 873 17.15 -58.15 37.09
CA LYS A 873 16.70 -57.67 35.76
C LYS A 873 17.29 -56.33 35.29
N ASN A 874 18.32 -55.80 35.94
CA ASN A 874 18.98 -54.57 35.47
C ASN A 874 19.84 -54.77 34.20
N ASN A 875 20.36 -55.96 33.93
CA ASN A 875 21.24 -56.18 32.76
C ASN A 875 20.50 -56.12 31.41
N ARG A 876 19.23 -56.56 31.33
CA ARG A 876 18.46 -56.57 30.07
C ARG A 876 17.96 -55.18 29.64
N ARG A 877 17.79 -54.27 30.61
CA ARG A 877 17.47 -52.85 30.35
C ARG A 877 18.71 -52.11 29.80
N LEU A 878 19.89 -52.41 30.32
CA LEU A 878 21.16 -51.87 29.84
C LEU A 878 21.52 -52.36 28.42
N GLU A 879 21.20 -53.60 28.05
CA GLU A 879 21.35 -54.09 26.67
C GLU A 879 20.45 -53.35 25.65
N LEU A 880 19.17 -53.14 25.98
CA LEU A 880 18.22 -52.42 25.11
C LEU A 880 18.57 -50.92 24.96
N GLU A 881 19.09 -50.28 26.01
CA GLU A 881 19.58 -48.90 25.94
C GLU A 881 20.88 -48.79 25.12
N ASN A 882 21.73 -49.82 25.13
CA ASN A 882 22.93 -49.88 24.28
C ASN A 882 22.59 -50.11 22.80
N GLU A 883 21.61 -50.94 22.46
CA GLU A 883 21.17 -51.14 21.06
C GLU A 883 20.57 -49.87 20.43
N LEU A 884 19.88 -49.05 21.22
CA LEU A 884 19.35 -47.74 20.79
C LEU A 884 20.46 -46.74 20.43
N LYS A 885 21.63 -46.80 21.10
CA LYS A 885 22.76 -45.90 20.85
C LYS A 885 23.48 -46.17 19.52
N PHE A 886 23.33 -47.35 18.91
CA PHE A 886 24.08 -47.75 17.70
C PHE A 886 23.27 -47.80 16.40
N VAL A 887 22.01 -47.31 16.39
CA VAL A 887 21.25 -47.16 15.14
C VAL A 887 21.83 -46.00 14.30
N LYS A 888 22.73 -46.32 13.35
CA LYS A 888 23.26 -45.32 12.40
C LYS A 888 22.19 -44.88 11.41
N ILE A 889 21.89 -43.59 11.44
CA ILE A 889 21.12 -42.87 10.42
C ILE A 889 22.15 -42.34 9.41
N ASN A 890 22.07 -42.77 8.14
CA ASN A 890 22.72 -42.08 7.02
C ASN A 890 21.66 -41.28 6.26
#